data_AF-A0A969HTK4-F1
#
_entry.id   AF-A0A969HTK4-F1
#
_cell.length_a   1.000
_cell.length_b   1.000
_cell.length_c   1.000
_cell.angle_alpha   90.00
_cell.angle_beta   90.00
_cell.angle_gamma   90.00
#
_symmetry.space_group_name_H-M   'P 1'
#
loop_
_entity.id
_entity.type
_entity.pdbx_description
1 polymer ?
#
loop_
_entity_poly.entity_id
_entity_poly.type
_entity_poly.pdbx_seq_one_letter_code
_entity_poly.pdbx_strand_id
1 'polypeptide(L)'
;MTLKNLADKPNILLIVTDQEREVMHWPEGWAEDNLPARKRLMANGLTFGNAHCNTAACTPSRATLMTGLYPAQHGLKNLLFCDNPNDKTQRRTPQLSPDIPNIATVMAEAGYHVVLKGKFHLSRPVCWNTEEQRHYWSDADVSFVAERYGFHEWNPPDMSDPMGLSDFGGGDINNDGRFVDGTGTAAGHHMPEDEQFRQSAVHFLNSYEGDKPFCLILGLVNPHDVQAYPGRGIQAIAARKPMYEQGGYKLENFANLPIDLPPTVDEDLADKPTVHSGFKSFMAIATGHVRSRERKLNYARFYAYLCREVDKQIGKVLDALDANGLTENTLVIRTSDHGELAMAHSALRQKFYNAYRETINVPLIFSNPKLFPEPQTTAAFASLVDILPTLAAIAGVPNTERFNFRGHDLSPILENPTSEVQDYIHFTYEDDVFPVQGANCIRAIVEKDWKYAVYYDPYKGRPVEYEMYNLQDDPHESTNLAHPTNFRPEYAGARRRLHNRLIEVMQTHGTTPPEVLFPTTEAYDQGYTVPGKVAHNPIAPAIKRRQQLFTVVLVLTTLLALYQVFFQGAFLLGTIAALIIGVVLGNYFFSRMMTLSWDEDRGRIVAGMDGVSAAVLVLYVLFVVIGNALLIIDPIEAIDVNASFAGVIAGIMIGLLLNLQRRIRNILGPADSEQRAYSSRVDIDAPAKQVWGVLTDFASYQSWNPLLSNVEGNLVVGGDLRVHTTFSPVALPATVKVANKPNHFEWEDHVPLNLLTPVFSVHLLPLSENRTRVVITESFTGPLLPVLGRLLDRQMRPRYEAMGAALVQRMEEIKITT
;
A
#
# COMPACT_ATOMS: atom_id res chain seq x y z
N MET A 1 -38.08 -0.78 -31.93
CA MET A 1 -37.79 -2.21 -32.05
C MET A 1 -38.28 -2.86 -30.76
N THR A 2 -38.65 -4.14 -30.72
CA THR A 2 -39.18 -4.73 -29.47
C THR A 2 -38.35 -5.94 -29.08
N LEU A 3 -38.15 -6.15 -27.77
CA LEU A 3 -37.49 -7.37 -27.27
C LEU A 3 -38.19 -8.65 -27.74
N LYS A 4 -39.47 -8.56 -28.14
CA LYS A 4 -40.24 -9.60 -28.84
C LYS A 4 -39.63 -10.11 -30.16
N ASN A 5 -38.64 -9.41 -30.72
CA ASN A 5 -37.91 -9.85 -31.91
C ASN A 5 -36.83 -10.91 -31.58
N LEU A 6 -36.44 -11.03 -30.32
CA LEU A 6 -35.63 -12.14 -29.83
C LEU A 6 -36.52 -13.36 -29.58
N ALA A 7 -35.93 -14.55 -29.53
CA ALA A 7 -36.64 -15.71 -29.00
C ALA A 7 -37.16 -15.40 -27.58
N ASP A 8 -38.23 -16.06 -27.15
CA ASP A 8 -38.84 -15.85 -25.81
C ASP A 8 -37.81 -15.92 -24.67
N LYS A 9 -36.73 -16.70 -24.85
CA LYS A 9 -35.51 -16.68 -24.03
C LYS A 9 -34.27 -16.80 -24.91
N PRO A 10 -33.59 -15.68 -25.26
CA PRO A 10 -32.35 -15.73 -26.03
C PRO A 10 -31.21 -16.27 -25.16
N ASN A 11 -30.17 -16.82 -25.79
CA ASN A 11 -28.90 -17.03 -25.10
C ASN A 11 -28.30 -15.67 -24.71
N ILE A 12 -27.52 -15.64 -23.62
CA ILE A 12 -26.82 -14.44 -23.15
C ILE A 12 -25.32 -14.71 -23.18
N LEU A 13 -24.55 -13.79 -23.76
CA LEU A 13 -23.10 -13.72 -23.62
C LEU A 13 -22.73 -12.39 -22.97
N LEU A 14 -22.30 -12.42 -21.70
CA LEU A 14 -21.80 -11.25 -20.98
C LEU A 14 -20.28 -11.25 -20.99
N ILE A 15 -19.67 -10.35 -21.75
CA ILE A 15 -18.23 -10.16 -21.85
C ILE A 15 -17.81 -9.01 -20.93
N VAL A 16 -16.91 -9.30 -19.99
CA VAL A 16 -16.38 -8.34 -19.02
C VAL A 16 -14.87 -8.31 -19.13
N THR A 17 -14.31 -7.21 -19.64
CA THR A 17 -12.87 -6.95 -19.58
C THR A 17 -12.50 -6.28 -18.25
N ASP A 18 -11.30 -6.51 -17.76
CA ASP A 18 -10.81 -5.83 -16.55
C ASP A 18 -10.07 -4.55 -16.93
N GLN A 19 -10.39 -3.43 -16.28
CA GLN A 19 -9.63 -2.18 -16.44
C GLN A 19 -9.75 -1.51 -17.82
N GLU A 20 -10.78 -1.83 -18.61
CA GLU A 20 -11.05 -1.19 -19.90
C GLU A 20 -11.99 0.02 -19.71
N ARG A 21 -11.46 1.23 -19.87
CA ARG A 21 -12.29 2.44 -20.00
C ARG A 21 -12.92 2.53 -21.38
N GLU A 22 -14.03 3.27 -21.48
CA GLU A 22 -14.59 3.63 -22.78
C GLU A 22 -13.56 4.38 -23.64
N VAL A 23 -13.63 4.19 -24.97
CA VAL A 23 -12.65 4.74 -25.91
C VAL A 23 -12.53 6.26 -25.78
N MET A 24 -11.35 6.73 -25.36
CA MET A 24 -11.01 8.14 -25.27
C MET A 24 -9.49 8.36 -25.27
N HIS A 25 -9.08 9.57 -25.67
CA HIS A 25 -7.68 10.01 -25.79
C HIS A 25 -6.86 9.31 -26.88
N TRP A 26 -7.51 8.59 -27.79
CA TRP A 26 -6.87 8.01 -28.98
C TRP A 26 -7.20 8.84 -30.23
N PRO A 27 -6.39 8.77 -31.30
CA PRO A 27 -6.71 9.42 -32.56
C PRO A 27 -8.06 8.95 -33.09
N GLU A 28 -8.79 9.86 -33.75
CA GLU A 28 -10.02 9.54 -34.46
C GLU A 28 -9.80 8.38 -35.44
N GLY A 29 -10.72 7.41 -35.47
CA GLY A 29 -10.64 6.22 -36.33
C GLY A 29 -9.72 5.10 -35.82
N TRP A 30 -8.84 5.39 -34.84
CA TRP A 30 -7.86 4.38 -34.40
C TRP A 30 -8.53 3.16 -33.78
N ALA A 31 -9.56 3.36 -32.95
CA ALA A 31 -10.30 2.27 -32.33
C ALA A 31 -11.06 1.44 -33.38
N GLU A 32 -11.68 2.08 -34.36
CA GLU A 32 -12.43 1.44 -35.44
C GLU A 32 -11.54 0.55 -36.32
N ASP A 33 -10.28 0.93 -36.49
CA ASP A 33 -9.31 0.18 -37.29
C ASP A 33 -8.58 -0.91 -36.49
N ASN A 34 -8.49 -0.77 -35.16
CA ASN A 34 -7.69 -1.66 -34.30
C ASN A 34 -8.52 -2.55 -33.36
N LEU A 35 -9.81 -2.28 -33.17
CA LEU A 35 -10.72 -3.04 -32.33
C LEU A 35 -11.88 -3.64 -33.17
N PRO A 36 -11.58 -4.59 -34.08
CA PRO A 36 -12.57 -5.14 -35.00
C PRO A 36 -13.75 -5.85 -34.31
N ALA A 37 -13.53 -6.49 -33.16
CA ALA A 37 -14.60 -7.17 -32.45
C ALA A 37 -15.56 -6.16 -31.80
N ARG A 38 -15.03 -5.09 -31.20
CA ARG A 38 -15.84 -3.94 -30.77
C ARG A 38 -16.63 -3.35 -31.94
N LYS A 39 -15.99 -3.06 -33.07
CA LYS A 39 -16.66 -2.52 -34.27
C LYS A 39 -17.79 -3.44 -34.76
N ARG A 40 -17.57 -4.77 -34.75
CA ARG A 40 -18.57 -5.77 -35.11
C ARG A 40 -19.78 -5.75 -34.17
N LEU A 41 -19.57 -5.62 -32.87
CA LEU A 41 -20.66 -5.52 -31.88
C LEU A 41 -21.47 -4.22 -32.06
N MET A 42 -20.78 -3.10 -32.30
CA MET A 42 -21.44 -1.81 -32.54
C MET A 42 -22.27 -1.81 -33.82
N ALA A 43 -21.83 -2.49 -34.88
CA ALA A 43 -22.54 -2.56 -36.16
C ALA A 43 -23.95 -3.16 -36.05
N ASN A 44 -24.17 -4.04 -35.08
CA ASN A 44 -25.47 -4.66 -34.79
C ASN A 44 -25.85 -4.47 -33.31
N GLY A 45 -25.65 -3.25 -32.79
CA GLY A 45 -25.81 -3.00 -31.37
C GLY A 45 -26.23 -1.60 -31.00
N LEU A 46 -26.65 -1.47 -29.75
CA LEU A 46 -26.89 -0.21 -29.06
C LEU A 46 -25.70 0.08 -28.13
N THR A 47 -24.99 1.17 -28.40
CA THR A 47 -23.86 1.64 -27.59
C THR A 47 -24.30 2.74 -26.63
N PHE A 48 -24.01 2.58 -25.34
CA PHE A 48 -24.27 3.60 -24.32
C PHE A 48 -23.08 4.56 -24.21
N GLY A 49 -23.32 5.86 -24.39
CA GLY A 49 -22.28 6.88 -24.28
C GLY A 49 -21.94 7.31 -22.84
N ASN A 50 -22.82 7.00 -21.88
CA ASN A 50 -22.71 7.33 -20.46
C ASN A 50 -22.96 6.09 -19.59
N ALA A 51 -22.11 5.07 -19.74
CA ALA A 51 -22.17 3.85 -18.96
C ALA A 51 -21.06 3.81 -17.91
N HIS A 52 -21.42 3.65 -16.63
CA HIS A 52 -20.48 3.84 -15.54
C HIS A 52 -20.34 2.66 -14.58
N CYS A 53 -19.15 2.39 -14.07
CA CYS A 53 -19.01 1.58 -12.86
C CYS A 53 -19.45 2.38 -11.64
N ASN A 54 -20.00 1.68 -10.65
CA ASN A 54 -20.51 2.31 -9.42
C ASN A 54 -19.45 2.36 -8.30
N THR A 55 -18.30 1.70 -8.49
CA THR A 55 -17.18 1.64 -7.55
C THR A 55 -15.92 1.14 -8.28
N ALA A 56 -14.77 1.32 -7.64
CA ALA A 56 -13.50 0.69 -8.01
C ALA A 56 -12.82 0.22 -6.71
N ALA A 57 -11.93 -0.78 -6.67
CA ALA A 57 -11.31 -1.54 -7.77
C ALA A 57 -12.07 -2.83 -8.19
N CYS A 58 -11.39 -3.80 -8.83
CA CYS A 58 -11.99 -4.98 -9.48
C CYS A 58 -13.03 -5.69 -8.61
N THR A 59 -12.66 -6.10 -7.39
CA THR A 59 -13.55 -6.85 -6.49
C THR A 59 -14.86 -6.12 -6.19
N PRO A 60 -14.87 -4.90 -5.59
CA PRO A 60 -16.13 -4.22 -5.28
C PRO A 60 -16.96 -3.97 -6.55
N SER A 61 -16.33 -3.66 -7.69
CA SER A 61 -17.07 -3.40 -8.92
C SER A 61 -17.70 -4.64 -9.53
N ARG A 62 -16.96 -5.77 -9.57
CA ARG A 62 -17.48 -7.07 -9.99
C ARG A 62 -18.59 -7.54 -9.06
N ALA A 63 -18.49 -7.29 -7.77
CA ALA A 63 -19.57 -7.61 -6.83
C ALA A 63 -20.82 -6.79 -7.15
N THR A 64 -20.68 -5.50 -7.46
CA THR A 64 -21.79 -4.66 -7.90
C THR A 64 -22.43 -5.17 -9.20
N LEU A 65 -21.62 -5.46 -10.22
CA LEU A 65 -22.07 -6.06 -11.48
C LEU A 65 -22.84 -7.37 -11.26
N MET A 66 -22.27 -8.27 -10.45
CA MET A 66 -22.82 -9.60 -10.23
C MET A 66 -24.08 -9.60 -9.39
N THR A 67 -24.32 -8.59 -8.54
CA THR A 67 -25.43 -8.62 -7.55
C THR A 67 -26.48 -7.53 -7.77
N GLY A 68 -26.20 -6.51 -8.59
CA GLY A 68 -27.08 -5.34 -8.71
C GLY A 68 -27.21 -4.56 -7.40
N LEU A 69 -26.19 -4.61 -6.54
CA LEU A 69 -26.10 -3.93 -5.24
C LEU A 69 -24.86 -3.04 -5.16
N TYR A 70 -24.87 -2.01 -4.31
CA TYR A 70 -23.67 -1.20 -4.03
C TYR A 70 -22.79 -1.85 -2.94
N PRO A 71 -21.53 -1.41 -2.78
CA PRO A 71 -20.62 -1.90 -1.72
C PRO A 71 -21.18 -1.87 -0.30
N ALA A 72 -22.07 -0.92 0.00
CA ALA A 72 -22.71 -0.82 1.31
C ALA A 72 -23.60 -2.02 1.64
N GLN A 73 -24.22 -2.66 0.63
CA GLN A 73 -25.13 -3.80 0.80
C GLN A 73 -24.42 -5.13 0.65
N HIS A 74 -23.58 -5.30 -0.38
CA HIS A 74 -22.90 -6.58 -0.59
C HIS A 74 -21.66 -6.75 0.31
N GLY A 75 -21.18 -5.67 0.95
CA GLY A 75 -20.15 -5.71 2.00
C GLY A 75 -18.71 -5.80 1.50
N LEU A 76 -18.49 -5.85 0.19
CA LEU A 76 -17.15 -5.89 -0.40
C LEU A 76 -16.76 -4.46 -0.76
N LYS A 77 -15.98 -3.83 0.12
CA LYS A 77 -15.52 -2.43 -0.02
C LYS A 77 -14.05 -2.34 -0.46
N ASN A 78 -13.27 -3.38 -0.17
CA ASN A 78 -11.84 -3.44 -0.42
C ASN A 78 -11.52 -4.48 -1.49
N LEU A 79 -10.46 -4.22 -2.26
CA LEU A 79 -9.87 -5.18 -3.19
C LEU A 79 -9.43 -6.46 -2.47
N LEU A 80 -9.81 -7.62 -3.02
CA LEU A 80 -9.29 -8.90 -2.57
C LEU A 80 -7.91 -9.13 -3.17
N PHE A 81 -6.94 -9.44 -2.31
CA PHE A 81 -5.69 -10.03 -2.73
C PHE A 81 -5.65 -11.51 -2.29
N CYS A 82 -5.17 -12.37 -3.16
CA CYS A 82 -4.52 -13.64 -2.81
C CYS A 82 -3.03 -13.42 -3.14
N ASP A 83 -2.04 -13.77 -2.34
CA ASP A 83 -1.53 -15.14 -2.21
C ASP A 83 -0.57 -15.27 -1.01
N ASN A 84 -0.61 -14.37 -0.04
CA ASN A 84 0.31 -14.43 1.10
C ASN A 84 -0.38 -14.91 2.39
N PRO A 85 -0.07 -16.13 2.89
CA PRO A 85 -0.63 -16.63 4.15
C PRO A 85 -0.12 -15.85 5.35
N ASN A 86 0.97 -15.10 5.23
CA ASN A 86 1.44 -14.22 6.31
C ASN A 86 0.75 -12.85 6.30
N ASP A 87 -0.04 -12.53 5.28
CA ASP A 87 -0.83 -11.30 5.24
C ASP A 87 -2.11 -11.43 6.08
N LYS A 88 -1.96 -11.08 7.35
CA LYS A 88 -3.06 -11.06 8.33
C LYS A 88 -4.17 -10.07 7.97
N THR A 89 -3.87 -9.05 7.16
CA THR A 89 -4.87 -8.06 6.73
C THR A 89 -5.77 -8.66 5.67
N GLN A 90 -5.17 -9.28 4.64
CA GLN A 90 -5.91 -9.92 3.56
C GLN A 90 -6.75 -11.11 4.04
N ARG A 91 -6.25 -11.94 4.96
CA ARG A 91 -7.04 -13.03 5.56
C ARG A 91 -8.38 -12.60 6.18
N ARG A 92 -8.53 -11.32 6.53
CA ARG A 92 -9.74 -10.77 7.16
C ARG A 92 -10.62 -9.97 6.20
N THR A 93 -10.15 -9.67 4.99
CA THR A 93 -10.98 -9.04 3.97
C THR A 93 -12.16 -9.99 3.66
N PRO A 94 -13.41 -9.51 3.53
CA PRO A 94 -14.56 -10.37 3.24
C PRO A 94 -14.56 -10.87 1.78
N GLN A 95 -15.08 -12.08 1.55
CA GLN A 95 -15.47 -12.59 0.23
C GLN A 95 -16.96 -12.31 -0.01
N LEU A 96 -17.46 -12.43 -1.24
CA LEU A 96 -18.89 -12.29 -1.49
C LEU A 96 -19.65 -13.35 -0.68
N SER A 97 -20.72 -12.96 -0.01
CA SER A 97 -21.56 -13.95 0.67
C SER A 97 -22.30 -14.77 -0.39
N PRO A 98 -22.24 -16.12 -0.36
CA PRO A 98 -22.99 -16.95 -1.28
C PRO A 98 -24.52 -16.86 -1.06
N ASP A 99 -24.96 -16.30 0.06
CA ASP A 99 -26.39 -16.12 0.35
C ASP A 99 -26.97 -14.87 -0.36
N ILE A 100 -26.11 -14.04 -0.97
CA ILE A 100 -26.54 -12.90 -1.77
C ILE A 100 -26.84 -13.38 -3.20
N PRO A 101 -28.06 -13.16 -3.72
CA PRO A 101 -28.37 -13.45 -5.11
C PRO A 101 -27.43 -12.72 -6.06
N ASN A 102 -26.91 -13.46 -7.04
CA ASN A 102 -26.05 -12.96 -8.10
C ASN A 102 -26.54 -13.41 -9.48
N ILE A 103 -25.94 -12.89 -10.57
CA ILE A 103 -26.29 -13.21 -11.96
C ILE A 103 -26.49 -14.71 -12.15
N ALA A 104 -25.61 -15.57 -11.65
CA ALA A 104 -25.75 -17.01 -11.86
C ALA A 104 -26.96 -17.60 -11.15
N THR A 105 -27.17 -17.31 -9.87
CA THR A 105 -28.38 -17.78 -9.16
C THR A 105 -29.67 -17.26 -9.79
N VAL A 106 -29.71 -15.99 -10.21
CA VAL A 106 -30.91 -15.36 -10.78
C VAL A 106 -31.23 -15.93 -12.16
N MET A 107 -30.22 -16.07 -13.03
CA MET A 107 -30.39 -16.62 -14.37
C MET A 107 -30.69 -18.13 -14.34
N ALA A 108 -30.07 -18.89 -13.42
CA ALA A 108 -30.38 -20.29 -13.22
C ALA A 108 -31.85 -20.51 -12.81
N GLU A 109 -32.41 -19.61 -11.99
CA GLU A 109 -33.83 -19.65 -11.64
C GLU A 109 -34.76 -19.31 -12.81
N ALA A 110 -34.32 -18.46 -13.75
CA ALA A 110 -35.00 -18.28 -15.04
C ALA A 110 -34.89 -19.50 -15.98
N GLY A 111 -34.17 -20.56 -15.57
CA GLY A 111 -34.00 -21.79 -16.34
C GLY A 111 -32.81 -21.77 -17.29
N TYR A 112 -31.88 -20.82 -17.14
CA TYR A 112 -30.66 -20.78 -17.95
C TYR A 112 -29.60 -21.77 -17.45
N HIS A 113 -28.81 -22.29 -18.39
CA HIS A 113 -27.54 -22.93 -18.08
C HIS A 113 -26.46 -21.85 -17.96
N VAL A 114 -26.04 -21.53 -16.74
CA VAL A 114 -25.09 -20.44 -16.46
C VAL A 114 -23.66 -20.96 -16.34
N VAL A 115 -22.75 -20.37 -17.11
CA VAL A 115 -21.33 -20.71 -17.17
C VAL A 115 -20.48 -19.47 -16.93
N LEU A 116 -19.41 -19.59 -16.14
CA LEU A 116 -18.41 -18.54 -15.98
C LEU A 116 -17.04 -19.03 -16.50
N LYS A 117 -16.51 -18.33 -17.51
CA LYS A 117 -15.15 -18.52 -18.00
C LYS A 117 -14.34 -17.28 -17.65
N GLY A 118 -13.25 -17.46 -16.91
CA GLY A 118 -12.34 -16.36 -16.61
C GLY A 118 -12.48 -15.75 -15.21
N LYS A 119 -12.04 -14.51 -15.10
CA LYS A 119 -11.86 -13.80 -13.84
C LYS A 119 -13.19 -13.57 -13.11
N PHE A 120 -13.29 -14.14 -11.92
CA PHE A 120 -14.40 -13.96 -10.99
C PHE A 120 -14.07 -12.87 -9.96
N HIS A 121 -12.96 -13.01 -9.24
CA HIS A 121 -12.37 -12.10 -8.27
C HIS A 121 -13.26 -11.75 -7.06
N LEU A 122 -14.20 -12.62 -6.71
CA LEU A 122 -15.13 -12.46 -5.57
C LEU A 122 -14.97 -13.54 -4.48
N SER A 123 -14.11 -14.53 -4.72
CA SER A 123 -13.77 -15.60 -3.78
C SER A 123 -12.28 -15.94 -3.86
N ARG A 124 -11.79 -16.83 -2.99
CA ARG A 124 -10.38 -17.22 -2.93
C ARG A 124 -10.21 -18.70 -2.61
N PRO A 125 -9.12 -19.32 -3.08
CA PRO A 125 -8.76 -20.66 -2.65
C PRO A 125 -8.39 -20.70 -1.16
N VAL A 126 -8.78 -21.77 -0.47
CA VAL A 126 -8.44 -21.97 0.95
C VAL A 126 -7.11 -22.72 1.10
N CYS A 127 -6.82 -23.64 0.19
CA CYS A 127 -5.66 -24.53 0.26
C CYS A 127 -4.34 -23.82 -0.07
N TRP A 128 -3.27 -24.19 0.62
CA TRP A 128 -1.91 -23.62 0.45
C TRP A 128 -0.93 -24.70 -0.04
N ASN A 129 -0.26 -24.44 -1.16
CA ASN A 129 0.87 -25.24 -1.62
C ASN A 129 2.17 -24.72 -1.01
N THR A 130 2.81 -25.55 -0.18
CA THR A 130 4.05 -25.17 0.52
C THR A 130 5.27 -25.19 -0.40
N GLU A 131 5.28 -26.00 -1.46
CA GLU A 131 6.40 -26.07 -2.40
C GLU A 131 6.38 -24.87 -3.35
N GLU A 132 5.21 -24.57 -3.90
CA GLU A 132 5.00 -23.46 -4.83
C GLU A 132 4.82 -22.11 -4.11
N GLN A 133 4.73 -22.13 -2.77
CA GLN A 133 4.51 -20.94 -1.94
C GLN A 133 3.34 -20.08 -2.43
N ARG A 134 2.21 -20.73 -2.76
CA ARG A 134 0.99 -20.06 -3.25
C ARG A 134 -0.27 -20.81 -2.87
N HIS A 135 -1.41 -20.13 -2.90
CA HIS A 135 -2.70 -20.80 -2.79
C HIS A 135 -3.09 -21.47 -4.12
N TYR A 136 -3.92 -22.51 -4.04
CA TYR A 136 -4.45 -23.20 -5.23
C TYR A 136 -5.91 -23.57 -5.04
N TRP A 137 -6.66 -23.57 -6.14
CA TRP A 137 -8.06 -23.96 -6.17
C TRP A 137 -8.17 -25.48 -6.14
N SER A 138 -8.60 -26.03 -5.00
CA SER A 138 -8.89 -27.46 -4.87
C SER A 138 -10.26 -27.81 -5.46
N ASP A 139 -10.51 -29.08 -5.78
CA ASP A 139 -11.82 -29.55 -6.23
C ASP A 139 -12.96 -29.14 -5.29
N ALA A 140 -12.68 -29.07 -3.97
CA ALA A 140 -13.63 -28.61 -2.98
C ALA A 140 -13.92 -27.10 -3.08
N ASP A 141 -12.90 -26.28 -3.35
CA ASP A 141 -13.09 -24.84 -3.58
C ASP A 141 -13.89 -24.61 -4.86
N VAL A 142 -13.57 -25.35 -5.93
CA VAL A 142 -14.27 -25.28 -7.22
C VAL A 142 -15.73 -25.71 -7.08
N SER A 143 -15.98 -26.83 -6.40
CA SER A 143 -17.33 -27.31 -6.11
C SER A 143 -18.09 -26.31 -5.25
N PHE A 144 -17.45 -25.72 -4.24
CA PHE A 144 -18.04 -24.66 -3.42
C PHE A 144 -18.45 -23.47 -4.28
N VAL A 145 -17.58 -23.00 -5.17
CA VAL A 145 -17.90 -21.84 -6.03
C VAL A 145 -19.07 -22.17 -6.96
N ALA A 146 -19.04 -23.33 -7.61
CA ALA A 146 -20.10 -23.79 -8.50
C ALA A 146 -21.45 -23.91 -7.77
N GLU A 147 -21.49 -24.65 -6.66
CA GLU A 147 -22.73 -24.94 -5.92
C GLU A 147 -23.29 -23.71 -5.20
N ARG A 148 -22.43 -22.90 -4.57
CA ARG A 148 -22.86 -21.82 -3.68
C ARG A 148 -23.08 -20.50 -4.40
N TYR A 149 -22.38 -20.23 -5.50
CA TYR A 149 -22.66 -19.05 -6.33
C TYR A 149 -23.57 -19.36 -7.53
N GLY A 150 -23.85 -20.64 -7.83
CA GLY A 150 -24.85 -21.05 -8.82
C GLY A 150 -24.33 -21.22 -10.25
N PHE A 151 -23.01 -21.37 -10.43
CA PHE A 151 -22.43 -21.65 -11.74
C PHE A 151 -22.51 -23.14 -12.05
N HIS A 152 -23.04 -23.50 -13.22
CA HIS A 152 -23.06 -24.89 -13.68
C HIS A 152 -21.68 -25.33 -14.17
N GLU A 153 -20.87 -24.38 -14.63
CA GLU A 153 -19.49 -24.59 -15.02
C GLU A 153 -18.66 -23.35 -14.71
N TRP A 154 -17.46 -23.57 -14.16
CA TRP A 154 -16.48 -22.53 -13.86
C TRP A 154 -15.07 -22.98 -14.25
N ASN A 155 -14.24 -22.08 -14.77
CA ASN A 155 -12.86 -22.35 -15.22
C ASN A 155 -11.81 -21.74 -14.25
N PRO A 156 -11.42 -22.45 -13.18
CA PRO A 156 -10.31 -22.07 -12.31
C PRO A 156 -8.94 -22.30 -12.99
N PRO A 157 -7.83 -21.75 -12.46
CA PRO A 157 -7.77 -20.81 -11.35
C PRO A 157 -8.36 -19.45 -11.71
N ASP A 158 -8.91 -18.77 -10.70
CA ASP A 158 -9.31 -17.36 -10.76
C ASP A 158 -8.08 -16.43 -10.85
N MET A 159 -8.27 -15.22 -11.38
CA MET A 159 -7.23 -14.20 -11.57
C MET A 159 -7.35 -13.11 -10.50
N SER A 160 -7.17 -13.53 -9.25
CA SER A 160 -7.45 -12.72 -8.06
C SER A 160 -6.22 -12.07 -7.42
N ASP A 161 -4.99 -12.36 -7.87
CA ASP A 161 -3.81 -11.57 -7.50
C ASP A 161 -3.62 -10.49 -8.56
N PRO A 162 -4.06 -9.25 -8.30
CA PRO A 162 -3.88 -8.18 -9.26
C PRO A 162 -2.41 -7.93 -9.53
N MET A 163 -1.42 -8.37 -8.74
CA MET A 163 0.00 -8.05 -8.99
C MET A 163 0.84 -9.25 -9.46
N GLY A 164 0.23 -10.44 -9.57
CA GLY A 164 0.92 -11.67 -9.94
C GLY A 164 1.20 -11.76 -11.44
N LEU A 165 2.42 -12.12 -11.83
CA LEU A 165 2.74 -12.45 -13.24
C LEU A 165 1.88 -13.61 -13.75
N SER A 166 1.57 -14.55 -12.87
CA SER A 166 0.70 -15.70 -13.12
C SER A 166 -0.72 -15.35 -13.56
N ASP A 167 -1.15 -14.13 -13.27
CA ASP A 167 -2.52 -13.68 -13.46
C ASP A 167 -2.64 -12.80 -14.71
N PHE A 168 -1.55 -12.64 -15.46
CA PHE A 168 -1.54 -11.81 -16.67
C PHE A 168 -2.52 -12.36 -17.71
N GLY A 169 -3.30 -11.45 -18.29
CA GLY A 169 -4.23 -11.75 -19.36
C GLY A 169 -3.55 -12.10 -20.67
N GLY A 170 -2.37 -11.52 -20.94
CA GLY A 170 -1.65 -11.69 -22.20
C GLY A 170 -0.19 -12.09 -22.00
N GLY A 171 0.62 -11.81 -23.02
CA GLY A 171 2.04 -12.11 -23.01
C GLY A 171 2.32 -13.61 -23.03
N ASP A 172 3.34 -14.05 -22.29
CA ASP A 172 3.75 -15.46 -22.27
C ASP A 172 2.79 -16.34 -21.43
N ILE A 173 2.09 -15.75 -20.47
CA ILE A 173 1.11 -16.46 -19.63
C ILE A 173 -0.23 -16.58 -20.36
N ASN A 174 -0.79 -15.46 -20.82
CA ASN A 174 -1.97 -15.41 -21.69
C ASN A 174 -3.24 -16.06 -21.12
N ASN A 175 -3.67 -15.70 -19.91
CA ASN A 175 -4.92 -16.25 -19.36
C ASN A 175 -6.15 -15.91 -20.21
N ASP A 176 -6.17 -14.82 -20.97
CA ASP A 176 -7.29 -14.51 -21.87
C ASP A 176 -7.42 -15.58 -22.96
N GLY A 177 -6.30 -16.00 -23.58
CA GLY A 177 -6.29 -17.14 -24.50
C GLY A 177 -6.74 -18.43 -23.84
N ARG A 178 -6.31 -18.70 -22.60
CA ARG A 178 -6.77 -19.86 -21.82
C ARG A 178 -8.29 -19.88 -21.66
N PHE A 179 -8.88 -18.75 -21.28
CA PHE A 179 -10.33 -18.64 -21.07
C PHE A 179 -11.13 -18.68 -22.36
N VAL A 180 -10.58 -18.14 -23.46
CA VAL A 180 -11.27 -18.04 -24.75
C VAL A 180 -11.17 -19.33 -25.57
N ASP A 181 -9.97 -19.81 -25.85
CA ASP A 181 -9.74 -20.93 -26.79
C ASP A 181 -8.73 -21.97 -26.29
N GLY A 182 -8.30 -21.89 -25.04
CA GLY A 182 -7.35 -22.84 -24.44
C GLY A 182 -5.91 -22.71 -24.94
N THR A 183 -5.53 -21.62 -25.62
CA THR A 183 -4.16 -21.42 -26.15
C THR A 183 -3.17 -20.81 -25.15
N GLY A 184 -3.60 -20.52 -23.93
CA GLY A 184 -2.81 -19.84 -22.90
C GLY A 184 -2.47 -20.72 -21.70
N THR A 185 -1.43 -20.38 -20.96
CA THR A 185 -0.97 -21.16 -19.81
C THR A 185 -1.54 -20.62 -18.49
N ALA A 186 -2.09 -21.51 -17.66
CA ALA A 186 -2.47 -21.13 -16.30
C ALA A 186 -1.22 -21.00 -15.44
N ALA A 187 -1.19 -19.99 -14.57
CA ALA A 187 -0.32 -19.86 -13.41
C ALA A 187 0.35 -21.19 -12.96
N GLY A 188 1.58 -21.46 -13.40
CA GLY A 188 2.43 -22.52 -12.85
C GLY A 188 2.01 -23.98 -13.10
N HIS A 189 0.98 -24.27 -13.91
CA HIS A 189 0.60 -25.65 -14.22
C HIS A 189 0.45 -25.87 -15.73
N HIS A 190 1.28 -26.76 -16.28
CA HIS A 190 1.06 -27.33 -17.60
C HIS A 190 -0.10 -28.32 -17.53
N MET A 191 -1.31 -27.81 -17.67
CA MET A 191 -2.48 -28.62 -18.00
C MET A 191 -2.37 -29.06 -19.47
N PRO A 192 -2.68 -30.31 -19.84
CA PRO A 192 -2.72 -30.74 -21.24
C PRO A 192 -3.58 -29.82 -22.11
N GLU A 193 -3.16 -29.56 -23.35
CA GLU A 193 -3.83 -28.62 -24.27
C GLU A 193 -5.30 -28.99 -24.49
N ASP A 194 -5.63 -30.28 -24.54
CA ASP A 194 -7.00 -30.77 -24.71
C ASP A 194 -7.88 -30.51 -23.48
N GLU A 195 -7.30 -30.49 -22.29
CA GLU A 195 -7.99 -30.15 -21.05
C GLU A 195 -8.21 -28.63 -20.94
N GLN A 196 -7.22 -27.82 -21.33
CA GLN A 196 -7.36 -26.36 -21.43
C GLN A 196 -8.45 -25.97 -22.44
N PHE A 197 -8.43 -26.57 -23.63
CA PHE A 197 -9.45 -26.31 -24.63
C PHE A 197 -10.84 -26.65 -24.10
N ARG A 198 -11.02 -27.81 -23.45
CA ARG A 198 -12.31 -28.22 -22.88
C ARG A 198 -12.89 -27.23 -21.87
N GLN A 199 -12.04 -26.49 -21.18
CA GLN A 199 -12.48 -25.47 -20.22
C GLN A 199 -12.73 -24.09 -20.85
N SER A 200 -12.49 -23.91 -22.14
CA SER A 200 -12.59 -22.61 -22.82
C SER A 200 -14.03 -22.22 -23.22
N ALA A 201 -14.26 -20.94 -23.46
CA ALA A 201 -15.52 -20.41 -23.97
C ALA A 201 -15.84 -20.90 -25.38
N VAL A 202 -14.85 -20.97 -26.27
CA VAL A 202 -15.02 -21.49 -27.64
C VAL A 202 -15.42 -22.95 -27.61
N HIS A 203 -14.81 -23.77 -26.74
CA HIS A 203 -15.22 -25.16 -26.59
C HIS A 203 -16.68 -25.26 -26.14
N PHE A 204 -17.07 -24.53 -25.09
CA PHE A 204 -18.46 -24.52 -24.62
C PHE A 204 -19.45 -24.18 -25.75
N LEU A 205 -19.18 -23.14 -26.54
CA LEU A 205 -20.04 -22.76 -27.66
C LEU A 205 -20.11 -23.81 -28.77
N ASN A 206 -19.04 -24.59 -28.97
CA ASN A 206 -18.97 -25.65 -29.97
C ASN A 206 -19.61 -26.97 -29.52
N SER A 207 -19.75 -27.21 -28.21
CA SER A 207 -20.14 -28.51 -27.65
C SER A 207 -21.41 -28.48 -26.79
N TYR A 208 -21.99 -27.32 -26.53
CA TYR A 208 -23.21 -27.21 -25.76
C TYR A 208 -24.42 -27.75 -26.54
N GLU A 209 -24.88 -28.95 -26.16
CA GLU A 209 -26.05 -29.63 -26.75
C GLU A 209 -27.31 -29.56 -25.86
N GLY A 210 -27.32 -28.68 -24.85
CA GLY A 210 -28.43 -28.61 -23.88
C GLY A 210 -29.70 -27.95 -24.44
N ASP A 211 -30.87 -28.44 -24.00
CA ASP A 211 -32.18 -27.89 -24.38
C ASP A 211 -32.51 -26.52 -23.74
N LYS A 212 -31.69 -26.08 -22.77
CA LYS A 212 -31.87 -24.81 -22.04
C LYS A 212 -31.10 -23.68 -22.73
N PRO A 213 -31.58 -22.42 -22.72
CA PRO A 213 -30.76 -21.30 -23.14
C PRO A 213 -29.57 -21.15 -22.19
N PHE A 214 -28.42 -20.72 -22.70
CA PHE A 214 -27.23 -20.51 -21.87
C PHE A 214 -27.04 -19.03 -21.50
N CYS A 215 -26.41 -18.80 -20.35
CA CYS A 215 -25.86 -17.51 -19.95
C CYS A 215 -24.36 -17.69 -19.71
N LEU A 216 -23.55 -17.30 -20.69
CA LEU A 216 -22.10 -17.40 -20.63
C LEU A 216 -21.53 -16.06 -20.18
N ILE A 217 -20.89 -16.04 -19.01
CA ILE A 217 -20.13 -14.90 -18.51
C ILE A 217 -18.65 -15.15 -18.84
N LEU A 218 -18.04 -14.22 -19.57
CA LEU A 218 -16.64 -14.27 -19.96
C LEU A 218 -15.87 -13.11 -19.32
N GLY A 219 -15.12 -13.40 -18.26
CA GLY A 219 -14.29 -12.43 -17.54
C GLY A 219 -12.84 -12.43 -18.04
N LEU A 220 -12.47 -11.45 -18.87
CA LEU A 220 -11.11 -11.29 -19.39
C LEU A 220 -10.28 -10.38 -18.47
N VAL A 221 -8.97 -10.56 -18.48
CA VAL A 221 -8.03 -9.85 -17.62
C VAL A 221 -7.46 -8.61 -18.31
N ASN A 222 -7.11 -8.67 -19.60
CA ASN A 222 -6.63 -7.45 -20.25
C ASN A 222 -7.75 -6.40 -20.38
N PRO A 223 -7.40 -5.09 -20.35
CA PRO A 223 -6.05 -4.50 -20.30
C PRO A 223 -5.41 -4.30 -18.91
N HIS A 224 -5.82 -5.01 -17.85
CA HIS A 224 -5.27 -4.88 -16.48
C HIS A 224 -3.73 -5.01 -16.39
N ASP A 225 -3.11 -5.75 -17.32
CA ASP A 225 -1.65 -5.96 -17.38
C ASP A 225 -0.88 -4.63 -17.57
N VAL A 226 -1.55 -3.51 -17.88
CA VAL A 226 -0.97 -2.17 -17.97
C VAL A 226 -0.17 -1.76 -16.73
N GLN A 227 -0.57 -2.24 -15.55
CA GLN A 227 0.14 -2.05 -14.29
C GLN A 227 1.60 -2.53 -14.33
N ALA A 228 1.92 -3.46 -15.24
CA ALA A 228 3.25 -4.02 -15.44
C ALA A 228 4.24 -3.00 -16.00
N TYR A 229 3.75 -1.88 -16.53
CA TYR A 229 4.59 -0.77 -16.99
C TYR A 229 4.65 0.37 -15.94
N PRO A 230 5.83 0.93 -15.64
CA PRO A 230 7.13 0.60 -16.21
C PRO A 230 7.80 -0.61 -15.54
N GLY A 231 7.18 -1.19 -14.50
CA GLY A 231 7.61 -2.44 -13.88
C GLY A 231 9.00 -2.40 -13.27
N ARG A 232 9.45 -1.25 -12.76
CA ARG A 232 10.80 -1.03 -12.17
C ARG A 232 10.76 -0.51 -10.74
N GLY A 233 9.63 -0.65 -10.05
CA GLY A 233 9.48 -0.26 -8.64
C GLY A 233 10.04 -1.32 -7.68
N ILE A 234 9.69 -1.22 -6.39
CA ILE A 234 10.16 -2.15 -5.34
C ILE A 234 9.94 -3.62 -5.73
N GLN A 235 8.86 -3.90 -6.45
CA GLN A 235 8.51 -5.24 -6.92
C GLN A 235 9.49 -5.85 -7.93
N ALA A 236 10.27 -5.02 -8.64
CA ALA A 236 11.20 -5.47 -9.69
C ALA A 236 12.67 -5.48 -9.26
N ILE A 237 12.98 -5.04 -8.02
CA ILE A 237 14.36 -4.90 -7.53
C ILE A 237 15.13 -6.25 -7.53
N ALA A 238 14.42 -7.38 -7.51
CA ALA A 238 15.02 -8.71 -7.56
C ALA A 238 15.35 -9.23 -8.98
N ALA A 239 14.62 -8.81 -10.02
CA ALA A 239 14.54 -9.57 -11.28
C ALA A 239 15.36 -9.00 -12.47
N ARG A 240 16.08 -7.89 -12.30
CA ARG A 240 16.88 -7.17 -13.33
C ARG A 240 16.14 -6.68 -14.59
N LYS A 241 14.94 -7.21 -14.91
CA LYS A 241 14.07 -6.78 -16.02
C LYS A 241 12.77 -6.13 -15.53
N PRO A 242 12.17 -5.19 -16.30
CA PRO A 242 10.83 -4.68 -16.05
C PRO A 242 9.76 -5.77 -15.94
N MET A 243 8.74 -5.56 -15.11
CA MET A 243 7.62 -6.51 -14.94
C MET A 243 6.89 -6.84 -16.25
N TYR A 244 6.63 -5.87 -17.13
CA TYR A 244 6.00 -6.16 -18.43
C TYR A 244 6.86 -7.10 -19.30
N GLU A 245 8.19 -6.96 -19.28
CA GLU A 245 9.09 -7.86 -20.01
C GLU A 245 9.15 -9.26 -19.40
N GLN A 246 8.99 -9.36 -18.07
CA GLN A 246 8.87 -10.66 -17.40
C GLN A 246 7.58 -11.38 -17.77
N GLY A 247 6.50 -10.63 -18.02
CA GLY A 247 5.24 -11.17 -18.54
C GLY A 247 5.25 -11.49 -20.03
N GLY A 248 6.37 -11.31 -20.75
CA GLY A 248 6.50 -11.61 -22.18
C GLY A 248 6.19 -10.45 -23.12
N TYR A 249 5.86 -9.26 -22.61
CA TYR A 249 5.58 -8.10 -23.45
C TYR A 249 6.87 -7.45 -23.96
N LYS A 250 6.86 -7.07 -25.24
CA LYS A 250 7.99 -6.40 -25.91
C LYS A 250 7.67 -4.95 -26.17
N LEU A 251 8.61 -4.07 -25.83
CA LEU A 251 8.45 -2.62 -25.99
C LEU A 251 8.18 -2.23 -27.46
N GLU A 252 8.83 -2.90 -28.42
CA GLU A 252 8.63 -2.62 -29.85
C GLU A 252 7.19 -2.82 -30.34
N ASN A 253 6.39 -3.65 -29.65
CA ASN A 253 5.00 -3.94 -30.04
C ASN A 253 4.06 -2.75 -29.84
N PHE A 254 4.42 -1.81 -28.95
CA PHE A 254 3.56 -0.70 -28.57
C PHE A 254 4.25 0.68 -28.60
N ALA A 255 5.58 0.76 -28.49
CA ALA A 255 6.29 2.03 -28.38
C ALA A 255 6.01 3.01 -29.53
N ASN A 256 5.66 2.52 -30.73
CA ASN A 256 5.41 3.34 -31.91
C ASN A 256 3.93 3.48 -32.28
N LEU A 257 3.00 3.03 -31.43
CA LEU A 257 1.58 3.25 -31.68
C LEU A 257 1.29 4.77 -31.72
N PRO A 258 0.40 5.24 -32.61
CA PRO A 258 0.10 6.66 -32.78
C PRO A 258 -0.78 7.22 -31.63
N ILE A 259 -0.58 6.74 -30.40
CA ILE A 259 -1.26 7.23 -29.21
C ILE A 259 -0.41 8.32 -28.57
N ASP A 260 -1.02 9.47 -28.29
CA ASP A 260 -0.42 10.57 -27.52
C ASP A 260 -0.91 10.55 -26.06
N LEU A 261 -0.37 11.44 -25.24
CA LEU A 261 -0.78 11.62 -23.86
C LEU A 261 -2.15 12.34 -23.80
N PRO A 262 -2.97 12.01 -22.78
CA PRO A 262 -4.23 12.71 -22.56
C PRO A 262 -4.00 14.21 -22.23
N PRO A 263 -4.97 15.10 -22.51
CA PRO A 263 -4.82 16.54 -22.31
C PRO A 263 -4.45 16.95 -20.88
N THR A 264 -4.90 16.18 -19.88
CA THR A 264 -4.69 16.45 -18.44
C THR A 264 -3.37 15.88 -17.88
N VAL A 265 -2.49 15.34 -18.73
CA VAL A 265 -1.26 14.64 -18.28
C VAL A 265 -0.28 15.49 -17.46
N ASP A 266 -0.28 16.80 -17.69
CA ASP A 266 0.58 17.76 -17.01
C ASP A 266 -0.21 18.73 -16.12
N GLU A 267 -1.46 18.41 -15.77
CA GLU A 267 -2.23 19.22 -14.82
C GLU A 267 -1.57 19.27 -13.43
N ASP A 268 -1.82 20.34 -12.70
CA ASP A 268 -1.43 20.46 -11.29
C ASP A 268 -2.48 19.77 -10.41
N LEU A 269 -2.02 19.11 -9.35
CA LEU A 269 -2.89 18.49 -8.35
C LEU A 269 -3.15 19.41 -7.17
N ALA A 270 -2.67 20.66 -7.18
CA ALA A 270 -2.80 21.60 -6.08
C ALA A 270 -4.26 21.97 -5.73
N ASP A 271 -5.17 21.94 -6.70
CA ASP A 271 -6.62 22.17 -6.49
C ASP A 271 -7.43 20.86 -6.42
N LYS A 272 -6.76 19.70 -6.43
CA LYS A 272 -7.35 18.37 -6.37
C LYS A 272 -7.28 17.79 -4.96
N PRO A 273 -8.13 16.80 -4.63
CA PRO A 273 -8.03 16.08 -3.36
C PRO A 273 -6.62 15.55 -3.11
N THR A 274 -6.09 15.78 -1.91
CA THR A 274 -4.71 15.47 -1.55
C THR A 274 -4.35 13.98 -1.75
N VAL A 275 -5.34 13.09 -1.71
CA VAL A 275 -5.18 11.65 -1.96
C VAL A 275 -4.63 11.32 -3.35
N HIS A 276 -4.93 12.13 -4.37
CA HIS A 276 -4.39 11.94 -5.73
C HIS A 276 -2.86 12.06 -5.73
N SER A 277 -2.33 13.10 -5.09
CA SER A 277 -0.89 13.34 -4.99
C SER A 277 -0.16 12.24 -4.18
N GLY A 278 -0.79 11.78 -3.09
CA GLY A 278 -0.31 10.69 -2.26
C GLY A 278 -0.25 9.38 -3.03
N PHE A 279 -1.31 9.06 -3.77
CA PHE A 279 -1.37 7.86 -4.59
C PHE A 279 -0.37 7.89 -5.76
N LYS A 280 -0.21 9.04 -6.45
CA LYS A 280 0.82 9.23 -7.49
C LYS A 280 2.22 8.88 -6.99
N SER A 281 2.55 9.35 -5.79
CA SER A 281 3.84 9.10 -5.14
C SER A 281 4.00 7.64 -4.73
N PHE A 282 2.96 7.03 -4.16
CA PHE A 282 2.95 5.59 -3.85
C PHE A 282 3.21 4.74 -5.11
N MET A 283 2.50 5.02 -6.20
CA MET A 283 2.67 4.28 -7.46
C MET A 283 4.07 4.44 -8.06
N ALA A 284 4.67 5.63 -7.95
CA ALA A 284 6.04 5.85 -8.42
C ALA A 284 7.07 4.98 -7.68
N ILE A 285 6.82 4.68 -6.40
CA ILE A 285 7.64 3.79 -5.57
C ILE A 285 7.31 2.32 -5.87
N ALA A 286 6.02 1.96 -5.88
CA ALA A 286 5.56 0.58 -5.98
C ALA A 286 5.87 -0.05 -7.34
N THR A 287 5.49 0.61 -8.43
CA THR A 287 5.61 0.08 -9.80
C THR A 287 6.68 0.78 -10.64
N GLY A 288 7.24 1.86 -10.11
CA GLY A 288 8.32 2.62 -10.73
C GLY A 288 7.86 3.96 -11.32
N HIS A 289 8.79 4.88 -11.43
CA HIS A 289 8.54 6.25 -11.87
C HIS A 289 8.29 6.36 -13.38
N VAL A 290 7.43 7.28 -13.83
CA VAL A 290 7.20 7.62 -15.26
C VAL A 290 7.53 9.09 -15.54
N ARG A 291 8.77 9.51 -15.26
CA ARG A 291 9.17 10.94 -15.31
C ARG A 291 9.30 11.51 -16.72
N SER A 292 9.87 10.76 -17.66
CA SER A 292 10.08 11.26 -19.02
C SER A 292 8.80 11.16 -19.84
N ARG A 293 8.61 12.11 -20.78
CA ARG A 293 7.51 12.07 -21.75
C ARG A 293 7.43 10.74 -22.49
N GLU A 294 8.56 10.18 -22.89
CA GLU A 294 8.65 8.87 -23.55
C GLU A 294 8.07 7.74 -22.68
N ARG A 295 8.38 7.71 -21.37
CA ARG A 295 7.83 6.68 -20.47
C ARG A 295 6.34 6.88 -20.23
N LYS A 296 5.86 8.12 -20.17
CA LYS A 296 4.42 8.40 -20.12
C LYS A 296 3.74 7.88 -21.41
N LEU A 297 4.31 8.18 -22.58
CA LEU A 297 3.79 7.74 -23.88
C LEU A 297 3.74 6.21 -23.97
N ASN A 298 4.81 5.55 -23.54
CA ASN A 298 4.87 4.09 -23.52
C ASN A 298 3.83 3.47 -22.59
N TYR A 299 3.48 4.10 -21.46
CA TYR A 299 2.36 3.64 -20.61
C TYR A 299 1.03 3.73 -21.35
N ALA A 300 0.71 4.88 -21.93
CA ALA A 300 -0.54 5.10 -22.68
C ALA A 300 -0.65 4.18 -23.91
N ARG A 301 0.46 3.97 -24.62
CA ARG A 301 0.55 3.07 -25.77
C ARG A 301 0.46 1.60 -25.36
N PHE A 302 1.06 1.21 -24.24
CA PHE A 302 0.93 -0.13 -23.71
C PHE A 302 -0.52 -0.45 -23.36
N TYR A 303 -1.22 0.49 -22.71
CA TYR A 303 -2.66 0.35 -22.46
C TYR A 303 -3.47 0.12 -23.74
N ALA A 304 -3.29 0.95 -24.78
CA ALA A 304 -3.98 0.78 -26.06
C ALA A 304 -3.62 -0.53 -26.77
N TYR A 305 -2.37 -0.96 -26.68
CA TYR A 305 -1.92 -2.26 -27.17
C TYR A 305 -2.67 -3.41 -26.49
N LEU A 306 -2.80 -3.39 -25.16
CA LEU A 306 -3.51 -4.42 -24.42
C LEU A 306 -5.01 -4.45 -24.74
N CYS A 307 -5.65 -3.29 -24.94
CA CYS A 307 -7.03 -3.21 -25.43
C CYS A 307 -7.20 -3.90 -26.79
N ARG A 308 -6.22 -3.72 -27.69
CA ARG A 308 -6.20 -4.42 -28.98
C ARG A 308 -5.99 -5.93 -28.83
N GLU A 309 -5.14 -6.37 -27.91
CA GLU A 309 -4.92 -7.80 -27.69
C GLU A 309 -6.16 -8.50 -27.12
N VAL A 310 -6.87 -7.90 -26.15
CA VAL A 310 -8.11 -8.47 -25.61
C VAL A 310 -9.25 -8.46 -26.63
N ASP A 311 -9.32 -7.44 -27.50
CA ASP A 311 -10.33 -7.38 -28.56
C ASP A 311 -10.19 -8.54 -29.57
N LYS A 312 -8.96 -9.00 -29.87
CA LYS A 312 -8.75 -10.20 -30.68
C LYS A 312 -9.35 -11.45 -30.04
N GLN A 313 -9.25 -11.58 -28.72
CA GLN A 313 -9.81 -12.72 -27.99
C GLN A 313 -11.34 -12.67 -28.03
N ILE A 314 -11.93 -11.49 -27.88
CA ILE A 314 -13.37 -11.28 -28.06
C ILE A 314 -13.81 -11.69 -29.47
N GLY A 315 -13.03 -11.31 -30.50
CA GLY A 315 -13.29 -11.70 -31.89
C GLY A 315 -13.46 -13.22 -32.07
N LYS A 316 -12.58 -14.03 -31.49
CA LYS A 316 -12.65 -15.50 -31.56
C LYS A 316 -13.95 -16.06 -30.98
N VAL A 317 -14.46 -15.47 -29.90
CA VAL A 317 -15.73 -15.89 -29.29
C VAL A 317 -16.90 -15.54 -30.19
N LEU A 318 -16.87 -14.36 -30.81
CA LEU A 318 -17.90 -13.97 -31.79
C LEU A 318 -17.84 -14.81 -33.06
N ASP A 319 -16.65 -15.24 -33.49
CA ASP A 319 -16.48 -16.17 -34.61
C ASP A 319 -17.04 -17.56 -34.28
N ALA A 320 -16.87 -18.02 -33.03
CA ALA A 320 -17.50 -19.26 -32.57
C ALA A 320 -19.04 -19.15 -32.54
N LEU A 321 -19.62 -18.00 -32.17
CA LEU A 321 -21.07 -17.81 -32.28
C LEU A 321 -21.56 -17.93 -33.73
N ASP A 322 -20.85 -17.32 -34.68
CA ASP A 322 -21.21 -17.40 -36.11
C ASP A 322 -21.08 -18.83 -36.63
N ALA A 323 -19.98 -19.52 -36.33
CA ALA A 323 -19.69 -20.86 -36.80
C ALA A 323 -20.74 -21.89 -36.33
N ASN A 324 -21.34 -21.67 -35.15
CA ASN A 324 -22.39 -22.52 -34.59
C ASN A 324 -23.81 -22.02 -34.90
N GLY A 325 -23.96 -20.94 -35.70
CA GLY A 325 -25.28 -20.37 -36.02
C GLY A 325 -26.02 -19.77 -34.82
N LEU A 326 -25.29 -19.41 -33.75
CA LEU A 326 -25.85 -18.93 -32.48
C LEU A 326 -26.07 -17.41 -32.47
N THR A 327 -25.48 -16.67 -33.41
CA THR A 327 -25.43 -15.20 -33.42
C THR A 327 -26.81 -14.55 -33.35
N GLU A 328 -27.77 -15.02 -34.14
CA GLU A 328 -29.11 -14.42 -34.13
C GLU A 328 -29.91 -14.69 -32.86
N ASN A 329 -29.59 -15.77 -32.13
CA ASN A 329 -30.29 -16.17 -30.91
C ASN A 329 -29.53 -15.79 -29.63
N THR A 330 -28.41 -15.07 -29.74
CA THR A 330 -27.58 -14.67 -28.60
C THR A 330 -27.58 -13.16 -28.46
N LEU A 331 -27.96 -12.65 -27.29
CA LEU A 331 -27.73 -11.26 -26.91
C LEU A 331 -26.33 -11.16 -26.31
N VAL A 332 -25.45 -10.43 -27.00
CA VAL A 332 -24.09 -10.16 -26.51
C VAL A 332 -24.09 -8.82 -25.77
N ILE A 333 -23.59 -8.82 -24.54
CA ILE A 333 -23.42 -7.64 -23.70
C ILE A 333 -21.92 -7.49 -23.46
N ARG A 334 -21.30 -6.42 -23.94
CA ARG A 334 -19.89 -6.11 -23.68
C ARG A 334 -19.78 -4.97 -22.68
N THR A 335 -19.02 -5.17 -21.61
CA THR A 335 -18.68 -4.12 -20.64
C THR A 335 -17.31 -4.34 -19.98
N SER A 336 -16.97 -3.49 -19.02
CA SER A 336 -15.79 -3.62 -18.16
C SER A 336 -16.15 -3.37 -16.70
N ASP A 337 -15.36 -3.91 -15.76
CA ASP A 337 -15.57 -3.67 -14.33
C ASP A 337 -15.22 -2.24 -13.92
N HIS A 338 -14.19 -1.61 -14.49
CA HIS A 338 -13.84 -0.21 -14.32
C HIS A 338 -12.84 0.21 -15.39
N GLY A 339 -12.51 1.49 -15.47
CA GLY A 339 -11.52 2.03 -16.38
C GLY A 339 -10.09 2.14 -15.81
N GLU A 340 -9.28 2.96 -16.48
CA GLU A 340 -7.86 3.22 -16.22
C GLU A 340 -7.55 4.67 -16.55
N LEU A 341 -6.79 5.36 -15.70
CA LEU A 341 -6.39 6.76 -15.94
C LEU A 341 -5.44 6.90 -17.16
N ALA A 342 -4.56 5.92 -17.41
CA ALA A 342 -3.56 5.91 -18.48
C ALA A 342 -2.87 7.25 -18.72
N MET A 343 -2.29 7.82 -17.66
CA MET A 343 -1.61 9.12 -17.65
C MET A 343 -2.52 10.35 -17.63
N ALA A 344 -3.86 10.20 -17.56
CA ALA A 344 -4.74 11.33 -17.29
C ALA A 344 -4.46 11.91 -15.90
N HIS A 345 -4.85 13.15 -15.71
CA HIS A 345 -4.82 13.84 -14.42
C HIS A 345 -3.46 13.82 -13.74
N SER A 346 -2.49 14.56 -14.30
CA SER A 346 -1.13 14.71 -13.77
C SER A 346 -0.35 13.39 -13.84
N ALA A 347 -0.52 12.64 -14.93
CA ALA A 347 0.12 11.34 -15.13
C ALA A 347 -0.23 10.30 -14.04
N LEU A 348 -1.45 10.35 -13.50
CA LEU A 348 -1.98 9.30 -12.65
C LEU A 348 -2.18 8.00 -13.45
N ARG A 349 -2.27 6.89 -12.71
CA ARG A 349 -2.34 5.52 -13.21
C ARG A 349 -3.33 4.75 -12.36
N GLN A 350 -3.84 3.64 -12.87
CA GLN A 350 -4.78 2.77 -12.16
C GLN A 350 -6.12 3.47 -11.91
N LYS A 351 -6.93 2.88 -11.02
CA LYS A 351 -8.34 3.25 -10.78
C LYS A 351 -8.62 3.74 -9.35
N PHE A 352 -7.60 3.89 -8.52
CA PHE A 352 -7.79 4.10 -7.08
C PHE A 352 -7.97 5.58 -6.73
N TYR A 353 -8.77 5.82 -5.69
CA TYR A 353 -8.95 7.12 -5.02
C TYR A 353 -9.39 8.27 -5.93
N ASN A 354 -10.20 8.00 -6.95
CA ASN A 354 -10.76 9.05 -7.82
C ASN A 354 -12.12 8.65 -8.40
N ALA A 355 -12.83 9.63 -8.97
CA ALA A 355 -14.09 9.45 -9.69
C ALA A 355 -14.03 10.05 -11.11
N TYR A 356 -12.85 10.15 -11.70
CA TYR A 356 -12.65 10.70 -13.06
C TYR A 356 -13.29 9.81 -14.12
N ARG A 357 -13.70 10.40 -15.24
CA ARG A 357 -14.38 9.73 -16.35
C ARG A 357 -13.56 8.56 -16.88
N GLU A 358 -12.24 8.69 -16.95
CA GLU A 358 -11.31 7.63 -17.38
C GLU A 358 -11.38 6.40 -16.47
N THR A 359 -11.74 6.56 -15.20
CA THR A 359 -11.88 5.46 -14.24
C THR A 359 -13.30 4.91 -14.24
N ILE A 360 -14.31 5.78 -14.30
CA ILE A 360 -15.69 5.36 -14.06
C ILE A 360 -16.51 5.11 -15.31
N ASN A 361 -16.18 5.69 -16.47
CA ASN A 361 -16.92 5.50 -17.71
C ASN A 361 -16.38 4.27 -18.46
N VAL A 362 -17.17 3.22 -18.51
CA VAL A 362 -16.83 1.90 -19.07
C VAL A 362 -17.59 1.66 -20.38
N PRO A 363 -17.07 0.81 -21.29
CA PRO A 363 -17.85 0.39 -22.45
C PRO A 363 -19.15 -0.30 -22.01
N LEU A 364 -20.23 -0.06 -22.73
CA LEU A 364 -21.46 -0.86 -22.62
C LEU A 364 -22.16 -0.94 -23.98
N ILE A 365 -22.16 -2.14 -24.56
CA ILE A 365 -22.80 -2.42 -25.85
C ILE A 365 -23.71 -3.63 -25.68
N PHE A 366 -24.98 -3.47 -26.05
CA PHE A 366 -25.91 -4.59 -26.26
C PHE A 366 -25.97 -4.88 -27.76
N SER A 367 -25.67 -6.09 -28.18
CA SER A 367 -25.54 -6.46 -29.59
C SER A 367 -26.32 -7.73 -29.91
N ASN A 368 -27.16 -7.64 -30.94
CA ASN A 368 -27.86 -8.75 -31.56
C ASN A 368 -28.44 -8.26 -32.90
N PRO A 369 -28.17 -8.93 -34.04
CA PRO A 369 -28.58 -8.45 -35.37
C PRO A 369 -30.10 -8.42 -35.60
N LYS A 370 -30.91 -9.16 -34.82
CA LYS A 370 -32.39 -9.09 -34.89
C LYS A 370 -32.95 -7.95 -34.06
N LEU A 371 -32.32 -7.63 -32.94
CA LEU A 371 -32.74 -6.51 -32.09
C LEU A 371 -32.26 -5.18 -32.67
N PHE A 372 -31.03 -5.13 -33.17
CA PHE A 372 -30.36 -3.95 -33.74
C PHE A 372 -29.83 -4.27 -35.15
N PRO A 373 -30.69 -4.21 -36.18
CA PRO A 373 -30.27 -4.45 -37.56
C PRO A 373 -29.37 -3.34 -38.13
N GLU A 374 -29.32 -2.19 -37.46
CA GLU A 374 -28.47 -1.05 -37.78
C GLU A 374 -27.82 -0.55 -36.47
N PRO A 375 -26.63 0.05 -36.54
CA PRO A 375 -25.96 0.58 -35.36
C PRO A 375 -26.77 1.69 -34.70
N GLN A 376 -26.88 1.65 -33.37
CA GLN A 376 -27.56 2.66 -32.56
C GLN A 376 -26.68 3.14 -31.41
N THR A 377 -26.96 4.37 -30.95
CA THR A 377 -26.32 4.97 -29.78
C THR A 377 -27.37 5.58 -28.87
N THR A 378 -27.08 5.64 -27.58
CA THR A 378 -27.88 6.37 -26.60
C THR A 378 -27.00 7.19 -25.66
N ALA A 379 -27.51 8.36 -25.27
CA ALA A 379 -26.90 9.21 -24.25
C ALA A 379 -27.48 8.94 -22.85
N ALA A 380 -28.45 8.04 -22.72
CA ALA A 380 -29.06 7.69 -21.45
C ALA A 380 -28.02 7.12 -20.47
N PHE A 381 -28.21 7.41 -19.19
CA PHE A 381 -27.34 6.90 -18.13
C PHE A 381 -27.56 5.41 -17.90
N ALA A 382 -26.47 4.67 -17.83
CA ALA A 382 -26.43 3.27 -17.42
C ALA A 382 -25.26 3.04 -16.46
N SER A 383 -25.35 2.02 -15.62
CA SER A 383 -24.27 1.62 -14.74
C SER A 383 -24.25 0.12 -14.46
N LEU A 384 -23.16 -0.38 -13.90
CA LEU A 384 -22.99 -1.82 -13.70
C LEU A 384 -24.03 -2.44 -12.74
N VAL A 385 -24.54 -1.65 -11.79
CA VAL A 385 -25.63 -2.07 -10.88
C VAL A 385 -26.94 -2.35 -11.64
N ASP A 386 -27.09 -1.82 -12.86
CA ASP A 386 -28.28 -1.95 -13.72
C ASP A 386 -28.28 -3.25 -14.54
N ILE A 387 -27.15 -3.96 -14.64
CA ILE A 387 -27.01 -5.12 -15.52
C ILE A 387 -27.86 -6.30 -15.04
N LEU A 388 -27.80 -6.67 -13.75
CA LEU A 388 -28.58 -7.77 -13.22
C LEU A 388 -30.12 -7.54 -13.32
N PRO A 389 -30.69 -6.40 -12.91
CA PRO A 389 -32.12 -6.16 -13.11
C PRO A 389 -32.52 -6.21 -14.59
N THR A 390 -31.68 -5.71 -15.50
CA THR A 390 -31.91 -5.81 -16.95
C THR A 390 -31.91 -7.25 -17.45
N LEU A 391 -30.94 -8.06 -17.02
CA LEU A 391 -30.88 -9.49 -17.35
C LEU A 391 -32.11 -10.24 -16.82
N ALA A 392 -32.52 -9.95 -15.58
CA ALA A 392 -33.69 -10.56 -14.97
C ALA A 392 -34.99 -10.22 -15.74
N ALA A 393 -35.13 -8.98 -16.22
CA ALA A 393 -36.25 -8.55 -17.04
C ALA A 393 -36.26 -9.27 -18.40
N ILE A 394 -35.13 -9.30 -19.11
CA ILE A 394 -34.99 -9.98 -20.41
C ILE A 394 -35.25 -11.49 -20.29
N ALA A 395 -34.77 -12.12 -19.22
CA ALA A 395 -34.95 -13.55 -18.96
C ALA A 395 -36.36 -13.92 -18.46
N GLY A 396 -37.19 -12.93 -18.13
CA GLY A 396 -38.53 -13.13 -17.60
C GLY A 396 -38.53 -13.76 -16.19
N VAL A 397 -37.59 -13.37 -15.32
CA VAL A 397 -37.53 -13.87 -13.94
C VAL A 397 -38.79 -13.41 -13.19
N PRO A 398 -39.55 -14.31 -12.54
CA PRO A 398 -40.73 -13.93 -11.77
C PRO A 398 -40.34 -13.30 -10.43
N ASN A 399 -41.17 -12.37 -9.93
CA ASN A 399 -41.07 -11.79 -8.57
C ASN A 399 -39.70 -11.15 -8.28
N THR A 400 -39.15 -10.37 -9.22
CA THR A 400 -37.82 -9.73 -9.10
C THR A 400 -37.66 -8.83 -7.88
N GLU A 401 -38.75 -8.26 -7.36
CA GLU A 401 -38.78 -7.43 -6.15
C GLU A 401 -38.09 -8.07 -4.94
N ARG A 402 -38.12 -9.40 -4.81
CA ARG A 402 -37.49 -10.11 -3.68
C ARG A 402 -35.96 -10.06 -3.69
N PHE A 403 -35.35 -9.77 -4.83
CA PHE A 403 -33.89 -9.63 -4.93
C PHE A 403 -33.41 -8.26 -4.44
N ASN A 404 -34.31 -7.28 -4.30
CA ASN A 404 -34.02 -5.94 -3.79
C ASN A 404 -32.85 -5.26 -4.54
N PHE A 405 -32.86 -5.36 -5.87
CA PHE A 405 -31.88 -4.69 -6.74
C PHE A 405 -31.86 -3.19 -6.48
N ARG A 406 -30.69 -2.57 -6.64
CA ARG A 406 -30.50 -1.12 -6.52
C ARG A 406 -30.32 -0.42 -7.85
N GLY A 407 -30.12 -1.18 -8.92
CA GLY A 407 -30.10 -0.66 -10.29
C GLY A 407 -31.47 -0.65 -10.94
N HIS A 408 -31.51 -0.07 -12.13
CA HIS A 408 -32.67 0.07 -12.98
C HIS A 408 -32.66 -0.96 -14.12
N ASP A 409 -33.84 -1.39 -14.57
CA ASP A 409 -33.96 -2.18 -15.79
C ASP A 409 -33.76 -1.28 -17.02
N LEU A 410 -32.75 -1.57 -17.84
CA LEU A 410 -32.39 -0.84 -19.05
C LEU A 410 -33.21 -1.30 -20.27
N SER A 411 -34.05 -2.34 -20.16
CA SER A 411 -34.87 -2.86 -21.26
C SER A 411 -35.69 -1.79 -22.00
N PRO A 412 -36.25 -0.73 -21.35
CA PRO A 412 -36.96 0.33 -22.06
C PRO A 412 -36.07 1.15 -23.02
N ILE A 413 -34.76 1.21 -22.74
CA ILE A 413 -33.77 1.89 -23.58
C ILE A 413 -33.37 1.00 -24.76
N LEU A 414 -33.32 -0.33 -24.56
CA LEU A 414 -33.07 -1.29 -25.63
C LEU A 414 -34.17 -1.27 -26.70
N GLU A 415 -35.42 -1.04 -26.29
CA GLU A 415 -36.56 -0.93 -27.23
C GLU A 415 -36.65 0.45 -27.90
N ASN A 416 -36.30 1.50 -27.16
CA ASN A 416 -36.26 2.88 -27.62
C ASN A 416 -35.02 3.60 -27.07
N PRO A 417 -33.97 3.81 -27.89
CA PRO A 417 -32.71 4.46 -27.48
C PRO A 417 -32.83 5.88 -26.91
N THR A 418 -33.99 6.53 -27.06
CA THR A 418 -34.27 7.87 -26.51
C THR A 418 -34.95 7.83 -25.14
N SER A 419 -35.33 6.65 -24.65
CA SER A 419 -35.86 6.49 -23.29
C SER A 419 -34.77 6.73 -22.26
N GLU A 420 -35.17 7.18 -21.07
CA GLU A 420 -34.32 7.32 -19.90
C GLU A 420 -34.99 6.63 -18.71
N VAL A 421 -34.22 5.90 -17.92
CA VAL A 421 -34.72 5.23 -16.68
C VAL A 421 -34.13 5.83 -15.40
N GLN A 422 -33.11 6.67 -15.55
CA GLN A 422 -32.43 7.39 -14.47
C GLN A 422 -31.80 8.68 -15.03
N ASP A 423 -31.66 9.69 -14.17
CA ASP A 423 -31.13 11.03 -14.48
C ASP A 423 -29.74 11.29 -13.88
N TYR A 424 -29.18 10.32 -13.15
CA TYR A 424 -27.85 10.40 -12.54
C TYR A 424 -27.16 9.04 -12.49
N ILE A 425 -25.85 9.08 -12.22
CA ILE A 425 -25.01 7.95 -11.81
C ILE A 425 -24.56 8.19 -10.38
N HIS A 426 -24.60 7.15 -9.55
CA HIS A 426 -23.99 7.17 -8.21
C HIS A 426 -22.72 6.33 -8.17
N PHE A 427 -21.65 6.92 -7.66
CA PHE A 427 -20.36 6.24 -7.44
C PHE A 427 -19.97 6.29 -5.96
N THR A 428 -19.50 5.15 -5.46
CA THR A 428 -19.01 4.96 -4.09
C THR A 428 -17.63 4.35 -4.12
N TYR A 429 -16.75 4.75 -3.21
CA TYR A 429 -15.42 4.15 -3.08
C TYR A 429 -15.00 4.17 -1.61
N GLU A 430 -14.55 3.04 -1.07
CA GLU A 430 -14.17 2.93 0.34
C GLU A 430 -12.88 2.13 0.56
N ASP A 431 -12.17 1.80 -0.51
CA ASP A 431 -10.99 0.96 -0.44
C ASP A 431 -9.83 1.67 0.30
N ASP A 432 -9.27 1.01 1.32
CA ASP A 432 -8.17 1.51 2.14
C ASP A 432 -6.87 0.68 2.05
N VAL A 433 -6.76 -0.18 1.03
CA VAL A 433 -5.64 -1.12 0.88
C VAL A 433 -4.27 -0.46 0.73
N PHE A 434 -4.19 0.80 0.29
CA PHE A 434 -2.91 1.50 0.15
C PHE A 434 -2.67 2.55 1.24
N PRO A 435 -1.42 2.69 1.72
CA PRO A 435 -1.06 3.68 2.72
C PRO A 435 -0.92 5.07 2.10
N VAL A 436 -2.03 5.66 1.65
CA VAL A 436 -2.07 7.00 1.08
C VAL A 436 -2.34 8.08 2.13
N GLN A 437 -1.91 9.30 1.82
CA GLN A 437 -2.30 10.52 2.56
C GLN A 437 -3.59 11.08 1.95
N GLY A 438 -4.35 11.87 2.72
CA GLY A 438 -5.61 12.46 2.24
C GLY A 438 -6.85 11.61 2.55
N ALA A 439 -8.03 12.19 2.32
CA ALA A 439 -9.30 11.52 2.46
C ALA A 439 -9.50 10.49 1.33
N ASN A 440 -9.74 9.24 1.69
CA ASN A 440 -9.62 8.10 0.76
C ASN A 440 -10.93 7.36 0.49
N CYS A 441 -12.04 7.78 1.08
CA CYS A 441 -13.38 7.32 0.73
C CYS A 441 -14.10 8.38 -0.12
N ILE A 442 -14.93 7.96 -1.07
CA ILE A 442 -15.60 8.84 -2.04
C ILE A 442 -17.09 8.54 -2.08
N ARG A 443 -17.88 9.61 -2.20
CA ARG A 443 -19.26 9.60 -2.66
C ARG A 443 -19.39 10.60 -3.79
N ALA A 444 -19.89 10.16 -4.93
CA ALA A 444 -20.03 11.02 -6.09
C ALA A 444 -21.36 10.80 -6.81
N ILE A 445 -21.78 11.85 -7.49
CA ILE A 445 -22.88 11.83 -8.45
C ILE A 445 -22.41 12.43 -9.77
N VAL A 446 -22.91 11.85 -10.86
CA VAL A 446 -22.79 12.40 -12.21
C VAL A 446 -24.20 12.66 -12.72
N GLU A 447 -24.47 13.90 -13.08
CA GLU A 447 -25.65 14.34 -13.84
C GLU A 447 -25.19 14.76 -15.24
N LYS A 448 -26.13 15.01 -16.15
CA LYS A 448 -25.84 15.33 -17.57
C LYS A 448 -24.72 16.37 -17.77
N ASP A 449 -24.77 17.48 -17.03
CA ASP A 449 -23.82 18.60 -17.18
C ASP A 449 -22.87 18.74 -16.00
N TRP A 450 -22.99 17.89 -14.96
CA TRP A 450 -22.30 18.11 -13.69
C TRP A 450 -21.75 16.83 -13.11
N LYS A 451 -20.54 16.90 -12.57
CA LYS A 451 -20.01 15.91 -11.63
C LYS A 451 -19.73 16.55 -10.29
N TYR A 452 -20.06 15.85 -9.21
CA TYR A 452 -19.79 16.27 -7.86
C TYR A 452 -19.32 15.10 -7.00
N ALA A 453 -18.22 15.27 -6.28
CA ALA A 453 -17.66 14.26 -5.41
C ALA A 453 -17.26 14.83 -4.05
N VAL A 454 -17.46 14.04 -3.01
CA VAL A 454 -17.04 14.30 -1.63
C VAL A 454 -16.05 13.22 -1.23
N TYR A 455 -14.87 13.65 -0.81
CA TYR A 455 -13.81 12.82 -0.27
C TYR A 455 -13.82 12.94 1.24
N TYR A 456 -13.92 11.82 1.95
CA TYR A 456 -13.97 11.78 3.40
C TYR A 456 -13.08 10.65 3.95
N ASP A 457 -12.79 10.70 5.25
CA ASP A 457 -11.99 9.71 5.94
C ASP A 457 -12.62 9.31 7.27
N PRO A 458 -13.16 8.09 7.37
CA PRO A 458 -13.79 7.59 8.59
C PRO A 458 -12.80 7.21 9.69
N TYR A 459 -11.50 7.06 9.39
CA TYR A 459 -10.57 6.36 10.28
C TYR A 459 -9.44 7.25 10.80
N LYS A 460 -8.88 8.15 9.99
CA LYS A 460 -7.69 8.93 10.33
C LYS A 460 -8.01 10.42 10.56
N GLY A 461 -9.27 10.82 10.41
CA GLY A 461 -9.74 12.19 10.63
C GLY A 461 -9.14 13.19 9.65
N ARG A 462 -8.86 12.78 8.40
CA ARG A 462 -8.45 13.71 7.35
C ARG A 462 -9.58 14.69 7.03
N PRO A 463 -9.25 15.95 6.68
CA PRO A 463 -10.25 16.92 6.25
C PRO A 463 -11.06 16.40 5.08
N VAL A 464 -12.33 16.78 5.02
CA VAL A 464 -13.19 16.50 3.87
C VAL A 464 -12.76 17.39 2.71
N GLU A 465 -12.63 16.80 1.53
CA GLU A 465 -12.25 17.47 0.29
C GLU A 465 -13.35 17.24 -0.75
N TYR A 466 -13.37 18.07 -1.80
CA TYR A 466 -14.48 18.10 -2.75
C TYR A 466 -13.98 18.26 -4.17
N GLU A 467 -14.69 17.67 -5.12
CA GLU A 467 -14.54 17.95 -6.54
C GLU A 467 -15.87 18.35 -7.17
N MET A 468 -15.85 19.32 -8.08
CA MET A 468 -17.02 19.71 -8.87
C MET A 468 -16.57 20.13 -10.26
N TYR A 469 -17.22 19.56 -11.28
CA TYR A 469 -16.92 19.81 -12.69
C TYR A 469 -18.19 20.13 -13.45
N ASN A 470 -18.15 21.19 -14.27
CA ASN A 470 -19.16 21.42 -15.30
C ASN A 470 -18.70 20.65 -16.54
N LEU A 471 -19.36 19.53 -16.85
CA LEU A 471 -18.96 18.61 -17.91
C LEU A 471 -19.22 19.16 -19.32
N GLN A 472 -20.07 20.18 -19.44
CA GLN A 472 -20.29 20.87 -20.71
C GLN A 472 -19.12 21.78 -21.09
N ASP A 473 -18.60 22.53 -20.11
CA ASP A 473 -17.50 23.49 -20.31
C ASP A 473 -16.11 22.87 -20.12
N ASP A 474 -16.00 21.86 -19.25
CA ASP A 474 -14.77 21.16 -18.89
C ASP A 474 -14.98 19.62 -18.98
N PRO A 475 -15.11 19.07 -20.20
CA PRO A 475 -15.33 17.63 -20.40
C PRO A 475 -14.12 16.77 -20.00
N HIS A 476 -12.97 17.41 -19.71
CA HIS A 476 -11.74 16.76 -19.25
C HIS A 476 -11.56 16.81 -17.74
N GLU A 477 -12.49 17.44 -17.00
CA GLU A 477 -12.48 17.47 -15.53
C GLU A 477 -11.17 18.04 -14.95
N SER A 478 -10.63 19.03 -15.66
CA SER A 478 -9.33 19.63 -15.38
C SER A 478 -9.39 20.66 -14.25
N THR A 479 -10.47 21.43 -14.14
CA THR A 479 -10.58 22.55 -13.20
C THR A 479 -11.58 22.24 -12.09
N ASN A 480 -11.09 22.02 -10.86
CA ASN A 480 -11.97 21.72 -9.75
C ASN A 480 -12.69 22.98 -9.24
N LEU A 481 -13.97 23.14 -9.57
CA LEU A 481 -14.80 24.28 -9.18
C LEU A 481 -15.20 24.27 -7.69
N ALA A 482 -15.03 23.15 -7.00
CA ALA A 482 -15.27 23.06 -5.55
C ALA A 482 -14.09 23.61 -4.73
N HIS A 483 -12.90 23.70 -5.34
CA HIS A 483 -11.72 24.23 -4.68
C HIS A 483 -11.84 25.76 -4.48
N PRO A 484 -11.45 26.32 -3.31
CA PRO A 484 -11.60 27.75 -3.04
C PRO A 484 -10.92 28.68 -4.05
N THR A 485 -9.80 28.28 -4.64
CA THR A 485 -9.06 29.09 -5.63
C THR A 485 -9.78 29.24 -6.97
N ASN A 486 -10.66 28.29 -7.30
CA ASN A 486 -11.42 28.27 -8.55
C ASN A 486 -12.91 28.58 -8.31
N PHE A 487 -13.26 29.00 -7.08
CA PHE A 487 -14.63 29.27 -6.71
C PHE A 487 -15.22 30.39 -7.58
N ARG A 488 -16.41 30.11 -8.11
CA ARG A 488 -17.18 31.03 -8.95
C ARG A 488 -18.55 31.27 -8.30
N PRO A 489 -18.88 32.52 -7.90
CA PRO A 489 -20.14 32.83 -7.24
C PRO A 489 -21.38 32.36 -8.00
N GLU A 490 -21.34 32.42 -9.34
CA GLU A 490 -22.39 31.95 -10.23
C GLU A 490 -22.70 30.44 -10.10
N TYR A 491 -21.73 29.63 -9.64
CA TYR A 491 -21.88 28.19 -9.44
C TYR A 491 -22.18 27.79 -8.00
N ALA A 492 -22.27 28.74 -7.06
CA ALA A 492 -22.58 28.44 -5.66
C ALA A 492 -23.94 27.73 -5.49
N GLY A 493 -24.94 28.12 -6.29
CA GLY A 493 -26.26 27.48 -6.29
C GLY A 493 -26.21 26.03 -6.79
N ALA A 494 -25.49 25.79 -7.91
CA ALA A 494 -25.30 24.44 -8.45
C ALA A 494 -24.55 23.54 -7.47
N ARG A 495 -23.49 24.08 -6.83
CA ARG A 495 -22.68 23.40 -5.82
C ARG A 495 -23.54 22.91 -4.65
N ARG A 496 -24.43 23.76 -4.12
CA ARG A 496 -25.39 23.42 -3.06
C ARG A 496 -26.43 22.38 -3.50
N ARG A 497 -26.99 22.55 -4.72
CA ARG A 497 -27.95 21.59 -5.30
C ARG A 497 -27.34 20.20 -5.40
N LEU A 498 -26.15 20.09 -5.97
CA LEU A 498 -25.44 18.82 -6.15
C LEU A 498 -25.12 18.15 -4.81
N HIS A 499 -24.69 18.92 -3.81
CA HIS A 499 -24.46 18.37 -2.47
C HIS A 499 -25.75 17.78 -1.85
N ASN A 500 -26.87 18.51 -1.91
CA ASN A 500 -28.18 18.01 -1.46
C ASN A 500 -28.62 16.76 -2.23
N ARG A 501 -28.45 16.79 -3.56
CA ARG A 501 -28.80 15.66 -4.43
C ARG A 501 -27.98 14.42 -4.10
N LEU A 502 -26.68 14.57 -3.84
CA LEU A 502 -25.83 13.46 -3.41
C LEU A 502 -26.34 12.85 -2.09
N ILE A 503 -26.76 13.66 -1.13
CA ILE A 503 -27.34 13.17 0.14
C ILE A 503 -28.63 12.37 -0.13
N GLU A 504 -29.54 12.89 -0.96
CA GLU A 504 -30.79 12.21 -1.33
C GLU A 504 -30.53 10.88 -2.04
N VAL A 505 -29.60 10.88 -3.00
CA VAL A 505 -29.17 9.68 -3.74
C VAL A 505 -28.61 8.63 -2.78
N MET A 506 -27.74 9.04 -1.84
CA MET A 506 -27.19 8.12 -0.84
C MET A 506 -28.24 7.55 0.11
N GLN A 507 -29.28 8.31 0.44
CA GLN A 507 -30.38 7.82 1.27
C GLN A 507 -31.24 6.82 0.48
N THR A 508 -31.58 7.16 -0.76
CA THR A 508 -32.36 6.32 -1.68
C THR A 508 -31.70 4.97 -1.89
N HIS A 509 -30.39 4.98 -2.14
CA HIS A 509 -29.60 3.78 -2.37
C HIS A 509 -29.05 3.15 -1.11
N GLY A 510 -29.30 3.70 0.09
CA GLY A 510 -28.75 3.15 1.34
C GLY A 510 -27.22 3.14 1.41
N THR A 511 -26.55 4.05 0.72
CA THR A 511 -25.08 4.18 0.67
C THR A 511 -24.56 5.30 1.58
N THR A 512 -25.42 5.88 2.41
CA THR A 512 -25.03 6.88 3.42
C THR A 512 -24.03 6.26 4.41
N PRO A 513 -22.81 6.81 4.57
CA PRO A 513 -21.82 6.24 5.47
C PRO A 513 -22.30 6.29 6.94
N PRO A 514 -22.48 5.15 7.64
CA PRO A 514 -22.91 5.17 9.03
C PRO A 514 -21.80 5.55 10.02
N GLU A 515 -20.53 5.40 9.63
CA GLU A 515 -19.38 5.56 10.52
C GLU A 515 -18.98 7.03 10.74
N VAL A 516 -19.47 7.95 9.91
CA VAL A 516 -19.08 9.37 9.90
C VAL A 516 -20.32 10.23 9.69
N LEU A 517 -20.33 11.38 10.36
CA LEU A 517 -21.25 12.46 9.96
C LEU A 517 -20.81 12.97 8.58
N PHE A 518 -21.47 12.48 7.54
CA PHE A 518 -21.34 13.05 6.21
C PHE A 518 -21.67 14.56 6.29
N PRO A 519 -20.88 15.45 5.68
CA PRO A 519 -21.08 16.89 5.80
C PRO A 519 -22.53 17.27 5.47
N THR A 520 -23.14 18.13 6.29
CA THR A 520 -24.41 18.75 5.91
C THR A 520 -24.16 19.94 5.00
N THR A 521 -25.21 20.37 4.33
CA THR A 521 -25.20 21.55 3.46
C THR A 521 -24.82 22.83 4.23
N GLU A 522 -25.22 22.96 5.49
CA GLU A 522 -24.82 24.08 6.34
C GLU A 522 -23.34 24.01 6.72
N ALA A 523 -22.81 22.82 7.05
CA ALA A 523 -21.40 22.62 7.31
C ALA A 523 -20.54 22.92 6.07
N TYR A 524 -21.09 22.59 4.90
CA TYR A 524 -20.52 22.89 3.59
C TYR A 524 -20.45 24.40 3.30
N ASP A 525 -21.52 25.13 3.55
CA ASP A 525 -21.59 26.59 3.31
C ASP A 525 -20.70 27.42 4.25
N GLN A 526 -20.51 26.93 5.47
CA GLN A 526 -19.71 27.62 6.48
C GLN A 526 -18.20 27.36 6.31
N GLY A 527 -17.79 26.65 5.24
CA GLY A 527 -16.40 26.25 5.02
C GLY A 527 -15.86 25.37 6.15
N TYR A 528 -16.74 24.65 6.86
CA TYR A 528 -16.40 24.04 8.14
C TYR A 528 -15.73 22.68 7.96
N THR A 529 -14.53 22.58 8.52
CA THR A 529 -13.87 21.33 8.89
C THR A 529 -14.63 20.76 10.08
N VAL A 530 -15.36 19.64 9.93
CA VAL A 530 -15.92 18.95 11.09
C VAL A 530 -14.74 18.35 11.86
N PRO A 531 -14.43 18.77 13.10
CA PRO A 531 -13.63 17.95 13.99
C PRO A 531 -14.56 16.85 14.47
N GLY A 532 -14.62 15.76 13.71
CA GLY A 532 -15.34 14.57 14.16
C GLY A 532 -14.72 14.12 15.47
N LYS A 533 -15.54 13.83 16.48
CA LYS A 533 -15.13 13.11 17.68
C LYS A 533 -14.42 11.82 17.27
N VAL A 534 -13.11 11.89 17.12
CA VAL A 534 -12.26 10.71 17.20
C VAL A 534 -12.43 10.26 18.63
N ALA A 535 -13.04 9.10 18.86
CA ALA A 535 -12.80 8.39 20.10
C ALA A 535 -11.28 8.29 20.22
N HIS A 536 -10.68 9.16 21.04
CA HIS A 536 -9.24 9.26 21.18
C HIS A 536 -8.74 7.86 21.48
N ASN A 537 -8.12 7.20 20.50
CA ASN A 537 -7.29 6.05 20.79
C ASN A 537 -6.08 6.63 21.54
N PRO A 538 -5.97 6.48 22.87
CA PRO A 538 -4.96 7.18 23.66
C PRO A 538 -3.53 6.73 23.31
N ILE A 539 -3.42 5.73 22.44
CA ILE A 539 -2.20 5.02 22.10
C ILE A 539 -1.44 5.73 20.94
N ALA A 540 -2.10 6.53 20.08
CA ALA A 540 -1.47 7.08 18.87
C ALA A 540 -0.35 8.12 19.10
N PRO A 541 -0.49 9.12 20.00
CA PRO A 541 0.61 10.05 20.29
C PRO A 541 1.79 9.37 20.98
N ALA A 542 1.50 8.37 21.83
CA ALA A 542 2.50 7.56 22.50
C ALA A 542 3.24 6.62 21.53
N ILE A 543 2.57 6.09 20.50
CA ILE A 543 3.19 5.31 19.42
C ILE A 543 4.09 6.20 18.56
N LYS A 544 3.65 7.40 18.18
CA LYS A 544 4.45 8.33 17.35
C LYS A 544 5.71 8.79 18.08
N ARG A 545 5.60 9.13 19.38
CA ARG A 545 6.78 9.38 20.24
C ARG A 545 7.66 8.14 20.37
N ARG A 546 7.11 6.95 20.65
CA ARG A 546 7.91 5.71 20.75
C ARG A 546 8.62 5.33 19.44
N GLN A 547 8.02 5.57 18.29
CA GLN A 547 8.62 5.32 16.98
C GLN A 547 9.79 6.28 16.69
N GLN A 548 9.61 7.59 16.94
CA GLN A 548 10.70 8.57 16.80
C GLN A 548 11.87 8.28 17.74
N LEU A 549 11.57 7.82 18.97
CA LEU A 549 12.57 7.45 19.96
C LEU A 549 13.28 6.13 19.65
N PHE A 550 12.59 5.14 19.08
CA PHE A 550 13.20 3.89 18.62
C PHE A 550 14.18 4.14 17.46
N THR A 551 13.83 5.04 16.55
CA THR A 551 14.71 5.50 15.45
C THR A 551 16.00 6.10 15.97
N VAL A 552 15.93 7.00 16.97
CA VAL A 552 17.12 7.66 17.54
C VAL A 552 18.07 6.64 18.17
N VAL A 553 17.52 5.69 18.95
CA VAL A 553 18.33 4.64 19.61
C VAL A 553 19.00 3.74 18.57
N LEU A 554 18.25 3.29 17.56
CA LEU A 554 18.75 2.39 16.52
C LEU A 554 19.89 3.03 15.73
N VAL A 555 19.72 4.29 15.30
CA VAL A 555 20.73 5.07 14.59
C VAL A 555 22.00 5.25 15.42
N LEU A 556 21.87 5.56 16.72
CA LEU A 556 23.03 5.73 17.61
C LEU A 556 23.78 4.41 17.80
N THR A 557 23.08 3.29 17.99
CA THR A 557 23.73 1.97 18.07
C THR A 557 24.42 1.58 16.77
N THR A 558 23.84 1.91 15.61
CA THR A 558 24.47 1.63 14.31
C THR A 558 25.70 2.51 14.07
N LEU A 559 25.64 3.80 14.42
CA LEU A 559 26.80 4.70 14.31
C LEU A 559 27.93 4.30 15.28
N LEU A 560 27.60 3.84 16.49
CA LEU A 560 28.60 3.29 17.42
C LEU A 560 29.24 2.00 16.88
N ALA A 561 28.44 1.08 16.34
CA ALA A 561 28.94 -0.17 15.76
C ALA A 561 29.85 0.10 14.55
N LEU A 562 29.48 1.05 13.69
CA LEU A 562 30.28 1.45 12.53
C LEU A 562 31.57 2.18 12.94
N TYR A 563 31.51 3.04 13.97
CA TYR A 563 32.70 3.68 14.54
C TYR A 563 33.70 2.66 15.10
N GLN A 564 33.22 1.62 15.79
CA GLN A 564 34.06 0.54 16.33
C GLN A 564 34.75 -0.27 15.23
N VAL A 565 34.08 -0.50 14.10
CA VAL A 565 34.62 -1.27 12.99
C VAL A 565 35.67 -0.50 12.19
N PHE A 566 35.50 0.82 12.03
CA PHE A 566 36.48 1.68 11.33
C PHE A 566 37.81 1.84 12.09
N PHE A 567 37.79 1.80 13.42
CA PHE A 567 39.00 1.94 14.24
C PHE A 567 39.79 0.63 14.42
N GLN A 568 39.22 -0.53 14.06
CA GLN A 568 39.84 -1.85 14.25
C GLN A 568 40.54 -2.43 13.00
N GLY A 569 40.64 -1.68 11.89
CA GLY A 569 41.42 -2.10 10.72
C GLY A 569 40.83 -3.24 9.87
N ALA A 570 39.63 -3.74 10.19
CA ALA A 570 38.94 -4.77 9.41
C ALA A 570 38.07 -4.16 8.29
N PHE A 571 38.71 -3.47 7.35
CA PHE A 571 38.06 -2.62 6.33
C PHE A 571 37.02 -3.35 5.46
N LEU A 572 37.28 -4.60 5.06
CA LEU A 572 36.43 -5.31 4.10
C LEU A 572 35.14 -5.87 4.72
N LEU A 573 35.24 -6.48 5.91
CA LEU A 573 34.09 -7.01 6.66
C LEU A 573 33.18 -5.88 7.17
N GLY A 574 33.78 -4.74 7.53
CA GLY A 574 33.04 -3.56 7.93
C GLY A 574 32.23 -2.92 6.80
N THR A 575 32.78 -2.92 5.60
CA THR A 575 32.10 -2.38 4.42
C THR A 575 30.90 -3.24 4.02
N ILE A 576 31.02 -4.58 4.10
CA ILE A 576 29.94 -5.51 3.80
C ILE A 576 28.83 -5.46 4.86
N ALA A 577 29.20 -5.42 6.15
CA ALA A 577 28.23 -5.27 7.23
C ALA A 577 27.50 -3.91 7.16
N ALA A 578 28.21 -2.82 6.82
CA ALA A 578 27.62 -1.49 6.62
C ALA A 578 26.66 -1.44 5.42
N LEU A 579 26.96 -2.17 4.34
CA LEU A 579 26.09 -2.30 3.17
C LEU A 579 24.81 -3.09 3.49
N ILE A 580 24.94 -4.24 4.17
CA ILE A 580 23.79 -5.07 4.54
C ILE A 580 22.88 -4.35 5.53
N ILE A 581 23.47 -3.77 6.59
CA ILE A 581 22.74 -2.99 7.58
C ILE A 581 22.16 -1.72 6.93
N GLY A 582 22.89 -1.07 6.02
CA GLY A 582 22.43 0.10 5.27
C GLY A 582 21.27 -0.18 4.30
N VAL A 583 21.21 -1.36 3.70
CA VAL A 583 20.10 -1.80 2.83
C VAL A 583 18.87 -2.16 3.66
N VAL A 584 19.07 -2.88 4.78
CA VAL A 584 17.97 -3.28 5.68
C VAL A 584 17.38 -2.06 6.40
N LEU A 585 18.23 -1.15 6.91
CA LEU A 585 17.79 0.09 7.56
C LEU A 585 17.30 1.12 6.54
N GLY A 586 17.91 1.23 5.37
CA GLY A 586 17.46 2.11 4.29
C GLY A 586 16.04 1.78 3.84
N ASN A 587 15.72 0.49 3.64
CA ASN A 587 14.36 0.04 3.31
C ASN A 587 13.38 0.22 4.48
N TYR A 588 13.83 0.05 5.72
CA TYR A 588 13.01 0.26 6.92
C TYR A 588 12.69 1.75 7.18
N PHE A 589 13.63 2.66 6.93
CA PHE A 589 13.49 4.10 7.17
C PHE A 589 12.82 4.85 6.02
N PHE A 590 13.12 4.49 4.76
CA PHE A 590 12.54 5.15 3.59
C PHE A 590 11.02 4.93 3.49
N SER A 591 10.52 3.81 4.00
CA SER A 591 9.10 3.48 4.00
C SER A 591 8.28 4.12 5.13
N ARG A 592 8.91 4.75 6.15
CA ARG A 592 8.20 5.22 7.35
C ARG A 592 8.44 6.65 7.83
N MET A 593 9.43 7.40 7.32
CA MET A 593 9.83 8.67 7.95
C MET A 593 9.97 9.91 7.05
N MET A 594 9.85 9.81 5.72
CA MET A 594 9.78 11.01 4.89
C MET A 594 8.38 11.61 4.95
N THR A 595 8.26 12.81 5.52
CA THR A 595 7.10 13.68 5.27
C THR A 595 7.45 14.63 4.14
N LEU A 596 6.80 14.47 3.00
CA LEU A 596 6.88 15.44 1.92
C LEU A 596 5.86 16.53 2.23
N SER A 597 6.29 17.78 2.31
CA SER A 597 5.42 18.93 2.51
C SER A 597 5.67 19.96 1.41
N TRP A 598 4.60 20.54 0.91
CA TRP A 598 4.66 21.62 -0.06
C TRP A 598 4.96 22.95 0.65
N ASP A 599 5.91 23.73 0.15
CA ASP A 599 6.24 25.08 0.64
C ASP A 599 5.62 26.10 -0.33
N GLU A 600 4.50 26.70 0.08
CA GLU A 600 3.69 27.61 -0.73
C GLU A 600 4.46 28.85 -1.19
N ASP A 601 5.40 29.35 -0.38
CA ASP A 601 6.17 30.57 -0.69
C ASP A 601 7.23 30.34 -1.77
N ARG A 602 7.61 29.09 -2.01
CA ARG A 602 8.75 28.73 -2.89
C ARG A 602 8.40 27.82 -4.06
N GLY A 603 7.13 27.42 -4.19
CA GLY A 603 6.64 26.63 -5.32
C GLY A 603 7.39 25.32 -5.55
N ARG A 604 7.79 24.62 -4.48
CA ARG A 604 8.54 23.36 -4.57
C ARG A 604 8.24 22.41 -3.42
N ILE A 605 8.39 21.11 -3.68
CA ILE A 605 8.34 20.07 -2.65
C ILE A 605 9.57 20.25 -1.76
N VAL A 606 9.34 20.51 -0.48
CA VAL A 606 10.37 20.45 0.55
C VAL A 606 10.23 19.11 1.24
N ALA A 607 11.23 18.25 1.08
CA ALA A 607 11.31 17.04 1.87
C ALA A 607 11.52 17.43 3.33
N GLY A 608 10.44 17.44 4.10
CA GLY A 608 10.44 17.61 5.53
C GLY A 608 10.84 16.29 6.16
N MET A 609 12.14 16.07 6.32
CA MET A 609 12.61 15.07 7.27
C MET A 609 12.76 15.77 8.61
N ASP A 610 12.26 15.17 9.69
CA ASP A 610 12.58 15.70 11.01
C ASP A 610 14.11 15.84 11.14
N GLY A 611 14.56 16.84 11.89
CA GLY A 611 15.94 17.26 11.81
C GLY A 611 16.97 16.17 12.17
N VAL A 612 16.51 15.10 12.83
CA VAL A 612 17.27 13.90 13.15
C VAL A 612 17.35 12.99 11.93
N SER A 613 16.22 12.70 11.29
CA SER A 613 16.14 11.88 10.08
C SER A 613 16.92 12.49 8.91
N ALA A 614 16.88 13.83 8.76
CA ALA A 614 17.72 14.62 7.86
C ALA A 614 19.22 14.36 8.04
N ALA A 615 19.69 14.40 9.29
CA ALA A 615 21.08 14.13 9.59
C ALA A 615 21.45 12.66 9.29
N VAL A 616 20.54 11.71 9.54
CA VAL A 616 20.76 10.29 9.30
C VAL A 616 20.83 9.95 7.81
N LEU A 617 19.96 10.53 6.97
CA LEU A 617 20.03 10.32 5.53
C LEU A 617 21.27 10.98 4.92
N VAL A 618 21.66 12.16 5.39
CA VAL A 618 22.90 12.82 4.94
C VAL A 618 24.12 11.98 5.32
N LEU A 619 24.16 11.46 6.55
CA LEU A 619 25.22 10.54 7.00
C LEU A 619 25.23 9.24 6.18
N TYR A 620 24.06 8.68 5.85
CA TYR A 620 23.89 7.52 4.99
C TYR A 620 24.40 7.76 3.56
N VAL A 621 24.01 8.87 2.92
CA VAL A 621 24.45 9.21 1.56
C VAL A 621 25.95 9.48 1.53
N LEU A 622 26.50 10.19 2.52
CA LEU A 622 27.95 10.36 2.65
C LEU A 622 28.66 9.00 2.81
N PHE A 623 28.12 8.08 3.61
CA PHE A 623 28.70 6.74 3.80
C PHE A 623 28.67 5.89 2.53
N VAL A 624 27.58 5.92 1.77
CA VAL A 624 27.45 5.20 0.50
C VAL A 624 28.38 5.79 -0.56
N VAL A 625 28.48 7.12 -0.63
CA VAL A 625 29.37 7.81 -1.59
C VAL A 625 30.84 7.56 -1.24
N ILE A 626 31.22 7.64 0.04
CA ILE A 626 32.59 7.37 0.50
C ILE A 626 32.94 5.89 0.35
N GLY A 627 32.03 4.97 0.69
CA GLY A 627 32.22 3.54 0.51
C GLY A 627 32.38 3.13 -0.95
N ASN A 628 31.64 3.75 -1.87
CA ASN A 628 31.82 3.53 -3.31
C ASN A 628 33.09 4.20 -3.86
N ALA A 629 33.47 5.39 -3.38
CA ALA A 629 34.70 6.05 -3.79
C ALA A 629 35.95 5.25 -3.36
N LEU A 630 35.93 4.60 -2.20
CA LEU A 630 37.02 3.75 -1.70
C LEU A 630 37.12 2.39 -2.42
N LEU A 631 36.05 1.92 -3.07
CA LEU A 631 36.06 0.70 -3.89
C LEU A 631 36.65 0.93 -5.30
N ILE A 632 36.81 2.19 -5.72
CA ILE A 632 37.30 2.58 -7.06
C ILE A 632 38.81 2.87 -7.05
N ILE A 633 39.45 3.00 -5.88
CA ILE A 633 40.88 3.31 -5.74
C ILE A 633 41.68 2.00 -5.60
N ASP A 634 42.66 1.80 -6.48
CA ASP A 634 43.55 0.63 -6.51
C ASP A 634 44.38 0.54 -5.19
N PRO A 635 44.54 -0.63 -4.54
CA PRO A 635 45.09 -0.71 -3.17
C PRO A 635 46.55 -0.27 -3.00
N ILE A 636 47.28 -0.02 -4.09
CA ILE A 636 48.74 0.17 -4.08
C ILE A 636 49.15 1.65 -3.92
N GLU A 637 48.29 2.63 -4.19
CA GLU A 637 48.62 4.07 -4.05
C GLU A 637 48.11 4.71 -2.74
N ALA A 638 47.41 3.97 -1.88
CA ALA A 638 46.64 4.53 -0.76
C ALA A 638 47.44 4.91 0.51
N ILE A 639 48.76 4.75 0.56
CA ILE A 639 49.50 4.86 1.82
C ILE A 639 49.75 6.32 2.26
N ASP A 640 49.92 7.27 1.34
CA ASP A 640 50.29 8.66 1.70
C ASP A 640 49.14 9.68 1.77
N VAL A 641 47.95 9.35 1.22
CA VAL A 641 46.78 10.27 1.24
C VAL A 641 45.95 10.14 2.54
N ASN A 642 46.22 9.11 3.34
CA ASN A 642 45.31 8.64 4.40
C ASN A 642 45.24 9.54 5.66
N ALA A 643 46.32 10.24 6.05
CA ALA A 643 46.31 11.00 7.31
C ALA A 643 45.50 12.31 7.22
N SER A 644 45.62 13.04 6.11
CA SER A 644 44.95 14.33 5.93
C SER A 644 43.46 14.19 5.60
N PHE A 645 43.07 13.14 4.87
CA PHE A 645 41.68 12.89 4.50
C PHE A 645 40.87 12.30 5.68
N ALA A 646 41.48 11.41 6.47
CA ALA A 646 40.86 10.88 7.69
C ALA A 646 40.62 11.97 8.74
N GLY A 647 41.53 12.95 8.87
CA GLY A 647 41.36 14.09 9.79
C GLY A 647 40.21 15.01 9.41
N VAL A 648 39.99 15.27 8.12
CA VAL A 648 38.87 16.08 7.61
C VAL A 648 37.54 15.35 7.80
N ILE A 649 37.50 14.04 7.52
CA ILE A 649 36.30 13.21 7.75
C ILE A 649 35.96 13.13 9.24
N ALA A 650 36.96 12.95 10.11
CA ALA A 650 36.76 12.95 11.56
C ALA A 650 36.19 14.30 12.05
N GLY A 651 36.69 15.43 11.52
CA GLY A 651 36.17 16.77 11.82
C GLY A 651 34.72 16.98 11.39
N ILE A 652 34.35 16.53 10.19
CA ILE A 652 32.97 16.61 9.67
C ILE A 652 32.03 15.72 10.49
N MET A 653 32.46 14.50 10.83
CA MET A 653 31.69 13.56 11.65
C MET A 653 31.45 14.11 13.06
N ILE A 654 32.47 14.70 13.69
CA ILE A 654 32.34 15.36 14.99
C ILE A 654 31.35 16.53 14.91
N GLY A 655 31.44 17.37 13.86
CA GLY A 655 30.50 18.49 13.66
C GLY A 655 29.04 18.05 13.47
N LEU A 656 28.81 16.96 12.72
CA LEU A 656 27.48 16.38 12.52
C LEU A 656 26.93 15.74 13.79
N LEU A 657 27.77 15.06 14.56
CA LEU A 657 27.42 14.47 15.86
C LEU A 657 27.03 15.54 16.90
N LEU A 658 27.76 16.66 16.96
CA LEU A 658 27.44 17.79 17.83
C LEU A 658 26.11 18.48 17.43
N ASN A 659 25.82 18.55 16.13
CA ASN A 659 24.55 19.11 15.62
C ASN A 659 23.37 18.18 15.92
N LEU A 660 23.56 16.87 15.77
CA LEU A 660 22.59 15.85 16.15
C LEU A 660 22.29 15.89 17.66
N GLN A 661 23.32 16.03 18.50
CA GLN A 661 23.20 16.21 19.96
C GLN A 661 22.36 17.44 20.32
N ARG A 662 22.55 18.57 19.62
CA ARG A 662 21.76 19.80 19.82
C ARG A 662 20.28 19.60 19.46
N ARG A 663 19.99 18.85 18.38
CA ARG A 663 18.62 18.57 17.93
C ARG A 663 17.89 17.57 18.83
N ILE A 664 18.58 16.55 19.35
CA ILE A 664 18.02 15.60 20.33
C ILE A 664 17.61 16.34 21.62
N ARG A 665 18.45 17.25 22.13
CA ARG A 665 18.12 18.11 23.28
C ARG A 665 16.86 18.95 23.06
N ASN A 666 16.67 19.48 21.85
CA ASN A 666 15.50 20.30 21.52
C ASN A 666 14.19 19.47 21.38
N ILE A 667 14.28 18.18 21.01
CA ILE A 667 13.11 17.30 20.86
C ILE A 667 12.64 16.74 22.22
N LEU A 668 13.59 16.43 23.11
CA LEU A 668 13.30 15.78 24.40
C LEU A 668 12.99 16.77 25.53
N GLY A 669 13.25 18.07 25.33
CA GLY A 669 13.08 19.11 26.36
C GLY A 669 14.28 19.19 27.32
N PRO A 670 14.30 20.18 28.24
CA PRO A 670 15.40 20.34 29.20
C PRO A 670 15.54 19.10 30.11
N ALA A 671 16.78 18.72 30.40
CA ALA A 671 17.16 17.47 31.06
C ALA A 671 16.92 17.43 32.59
N ASP A 672 16.20 18.39 33.14
CA ASP A 672 16.13 18.59 34.59
C ASP A 672 14.85 17.99 35.16
N SER A 673 14.88 16.68 35.49
CA SER A 673 14.14 16.14 36.66
C SER A 673 14.26 14.62 36.84
N GLU A 674 14.62 13.83 35.82
CA GLU A 674 14.71 12.37 35.98
C GLU A 674 16.15 11.94 36.30
N GLN A 675 16.36 11.41 37.51
CA GLN A 675 17.59 10.75 37.96
C GLN A 675 17.23 9.32 38.34
N ARG A 676 18.05 8.35 37.91
CA ARG A 676 17.91 6.94 38.32
C ARG A 676 19.20 6.51 38.97
N ALA A 677 19.10 5.96 40.17
CA ALA A 677 20.23 5.41 40.90
C ALA A 677 19.98 3.94 41.19
N TYR A 678 21.00 3.11 40.96
CA TYR A 678 21.03 1.72 41.34
C TYR A 678 22.04 1.58 42.45
N SER A 679 21.61 1.11 43.61
CA SER A 679 22.48 0.95 44.77
C SER A 679 22.46 -0.48 45.28
N SER A 680 23.64 -1.02 45.57
CA SER A 680 23.81 -2.23 46.36
C SER A 680 24.34 -1.87 47.74
N ARG A 681 23.81 -2.55 48.77
CA ARG A 681 24.21 -2.34 50.16
C ARG A 681 24.58 -3.67 50.77
N VAL A 682 25.82 -3.80 51.22
CA VAL A 682 26.31 -5.02 51.87
C VAL A 682 27.05 -4.69 53.16
N ASP A 683 26.84 -5.50 54.19
CA ASP A 683 27.59 -5.41 55.44
C ASP A 683 28.74 -6.41 55.39
N ILE A 684 29.95 -5.95 55.69
CA ILE A 684 31.17 -6.76 55.66
C ILE A 684 31.80 -6.70 57.06
N ASP A 685 32.07 -7.87 57.63
CA ASP A 685 32.72 -8.01 58.93
C ASP A 685 34.24 -7.75 58.82
N ALA A 686 34.62 -6.55 58.40
CA ALA A 686 36.00 -6.09 58.34
C ALA A 686 36.08 -4.58 58.60
N PRO A 687 37.22 -4.05 59.12
CA PRO A 687 37.46 -2.62 59.24
C PRO A 687 37.40 -1.92 57.87
N ALA A 688 36.92 -0.68 57.83
CA ALA A 688 36.74 0.09 56.58
C ALA A 688 38.04 0.21 55.77
N LYS A 689 39.20 0.29 56.43
CA LYS A 689 40.52 0.32 55.79
C LYS A 689 40.82 -0.95 54.97
N GLN A 690 40.40 -2.12 55.46
CA GLN A 690 40.62 -3.39 54.76
C GLN A 690 39.70 -3.51 53.54
N VAL A 691 38.42 -3.15 53.72
CA VAL A 691 37.43 -3.11 52.64
C VAL A 691 37.83 -2.11 51.55
N TRP A 692 38.35 -0.94 51.95
CA TRP A 692 38.90 0.06 51.04
C TRP A 692 40.06 -0.49 50.20
N GLY A 693 40.95 -1.28 50.80
CA GLY A 693 42.06 -1.92 50.09
C GLY A 693 41.58 -2.80 48.94
N VAL A 694 40.56 -3.63 49.16
CA VAL A 694 39.98 -4.50 48.12
C VAL A 694 39.25 -3.69 47.05
N LEU A 695 38.50 -2.67 47.46
CA LEU A 695 37.76 -1.82 46.53
C LEU A 695 38.64 -0.91 45.67
N THR A 696 39.87 -0.62 46.10
CA THR A 696 40.81 0.23 45.34
C THR A 696 41.95 -0.54 44.70
N ASP A 697 41.99 -1.87 44.87
CA ASP A 697 42.85 -2.78 44.10
C ASP A 697 42.23 -3.09 42.74
N PHE A 698 42.22 -2.06 41.87
CA PHE A 698 41.57 -2.10 40.58
C PHE A 698 42.12 -3.19 39.64
N ALA A 699 43.40 -3.54 39.75
CA ALA A 699 44.01 -4.59 38.94
C ALA A 699 43.45 -5.98 39.27
N SER A 700 42.95 -6.19 40.50
CA SER A 700 42.35 -7.46 40.92
C SER A 700 40.91 -7.65 40.45
N TYR A 701 40.27 -6.63 39.88
CA TYR A 701 38.83 -6.65 39.60
C TYR A 701 38.41 -7.82 38.71
N GLN A 702 39.21 -8.19 37.70
CA GLN A 702 38.93 -9.34 36.84
C GLN A 702 38.73 -10.67 37.61
N SER A 703 39.35 -10.80 38.80
CA SER A 703 39.29 -12.03 39.59
C SER A 703 38.02 -12.19 40.42
N TRP A 704 37.27 -11.10 40.68
CA TRP A 704 36.11 -11.16 41.59
C TRP A 704 34.96 -10.21 41.23
N ASN A 705 35.19 -9.12 40.51
CA ASN A 705 34.18 -8.11 40.21
C ASN A 705 33.41 -8.49 38.91
N PRO A 706 32.11 -8.79 38.98
CA PRO A 706 31.33 -9.23 37.82
C PRO A 706 30.98 -8.08 36.86
N LEU A 707 31.16 -6.83 37.28
CA LEU A 707 30.78 -5.64 36.50
C LEU A 707 31.99 -4.97 35.85
N LEU A 708 33.07 -4.81 36.61
CA LEU A 708 34.29 -4.12 36.18
C LEU A 708 35.41 -5.15 36.07
N SER A 709 36.13 -5.14 34.95
CA SER A 709 37.25 -6.05 34.71
C SER A 709 38.59 -5.43 35.12
N ASN A 710 38.74 -4.12 34.99
CA ASN A 710 39.93 -3.37 35.40
C ASN A 710 39.59 -1.87 35.51
N VAL A 711 40.33 -1.13 36.32
CA VAL A 711 40.31 0.35 36.29
C VAL A 711 41.75 0.86 36.32
N GLU A 712 42.15 1.57 35.27
CA GLU A 712 43.49 2.15 35.15
C GLU A 712 43.47 3.63 35.55
N GLY A 713 44.50 4.10 36.24
CA GLY A 713 44.66 5.51 36.59
C GLY A 713 44.74 5.76 38.10
N ASN A 714 44.78 7.04 38.46
CA ASN A 714 45.01 7.46 39.84
C ASN A 714 43.71 7.93 40.50
N LEU A 715 43.32 7.28 41.61
CA LEU A 715 42.17 7.67 42.42
C LEU A 715 42.49 8.90 43.28
N VAL A 716 42.58 10.06 42.63
CA VAL A 716 42.77 11.39 43.22
C VAL A 716 41.75 12.35 42.60
N VAL A 717 41.23 13.32 43.35
CA VAL A 717 40.23 14.27 42.84
C VAL A 717 40.76 14.98 41.58
N GLY A 718 39.97 14.95 40.50
CA GLY A 718 40.35 15.47 39.18
C GLY A 718 41.25 14.55 38.35
N GLY A 719 41.61 13.37 38.85
CA GLY A 719 42.39 12.37 38.12
C GLY A 719 41.55 11.67 37.04
N ASP A 720 42.21 11.33 35.94
CA ASP A 720 41.62 10.55 34.85
C ASP A 720 41.76 9.05 35.13
N LEU A 721 40.66 8.33 34.91
CA LEU A 721 40.57 6.88 34.95
C LEU A 721 40.19 6.32 33.58
N ARG A 722 40.57 5.07 33.33
CA ARG A 722 40.01 4.23 32.27
C ARG A 722 39.33 3.03 32.90
N VAL A 723 38.01 2.96 32.79
CA VAL A 723 37.17 1.94 33.42
C VAL A 723 36.86 0.86 32.39
N HIS A 724 37.36 -0.35 32.62
CA HIS A 724 37.09 -1.51 31.79
C HIS A 724 35.93 -2.30 32.40
N THR A 725 34.91 -2.59 31.60
CA THR A 725 33.74 -3.38 32.03
C THR A 725 33.84 -4.81 31.53
N THR A 726 33.04 -5.72 32.09
CA THR A 726 33.01 -7.13 31.67
C THR A 726 32.16 -7.38 30.42
N PHE A 727 31.35 -6.40 30.00
CA PHE A 727 30.37 -6.52 28.91
C PHE A 727 30.66 -5.59 27.72
N SER A 728 31.69 -4.76 27.79
CA SER A 728 32.17 -3.93 26.69
C SER A 728 33.67 -4.15 26.48
N PRO A 729 34.14 -4.35 25.23
CA PRO A 729 35.56 -4.43 24.93
C PRO A 729 36.26 -3.06 24.96
N VAL A 730 35.52 -1.96 25.15
CA VAL A 730 36.05 -0.59 25.18
C VAL A 730 36.07 -0.04 26.61
N ALA A 731 37.21 0.52 27.00
CA ALA A 731 37.36 1.23 28.27
C ALA A 731 36.70 2.61 28.23
N LEU A 732 35.96 2.96 29.28
CA LEU A 732 35.33 4.26 29.42
C LEU A 732 36.29 5.24 30.10
N PRO A 733 36.59 6.41 29.51
CA PRO A 733 37.29 7.46 30.22
C PRO A 733 36.40 7.97 31.34
N ALA A 734 36.95 8.22 32.53
CA ALA A 734 36.21 8.74 33.67
C ALA A 734 37.05 9.75 34.44
N THR A 735 36.41 10.69 35.13
CA THR A 735 37.11 11.65 36.00
C THR A 735 36.67 11.46 37.44
N VAL A 736 37.64 11.33 38.34
CA VAL A 736 37.40 11.20 39.77
C VAL A 736 36.84 12.51 40.34
N LYS A 737 35.64 12.44 40.91
CA LYS A 737 34.96 13.57 41.57
C LYS A 737 35.24 13.61 43.05
N VAL A 738 35.35 12.45 43.69
CA VAL A 738 35.63 12.33 45.12
C VAL A 738 36.66 11.23 45.38
N ALA A 739 37.61 11.48 46.27
CA ALA A 739 38.61 10.50 46.71
C ALA A 739 38.97 10.72 48.20
N ASN A 740 38.01 10.50 49.07
CA ASN A 740 38.13 10.64 50.52
C ASN A 740 38.53 9.31 51.16
N LYS A 741 39.83 9.02 51.20
CA LYS A 741 40.36 7.80 51.82
C LYS A 741 40.07 7.79 53.33
N PRO A 742 39.62 6.66 53.92
CA PRO A 742 39.25 5.39 53.33
C PRO A 742 37.72 5.22 53.21
N ASN A 743 36.95 6.29 53.08
CA ASN A 743 35.50 6.26 53.32
C ASN A 743 34.66 6.45 52.06
N HIS A 744 35.14 7.18 51.05
CA HIS A 744 34.34 7.46 49.87
C HIS A 744 35.20 7.75 48.65
N PHE A 745 34.85 7.14 47.51
CA PHE A 745 35.29 7.63 46.22
C PHE A 745 34.13 7.65 45.22
N GLU A 746 34.26 8.55 44.24
CA GLU A 746 33.28 8.75 43.19
C GLU A 746 33.99 9.16 41.90
N TRP A 747 33.54 8.65 40.77
CA TRP A 747 33.94 9.12 39.46
C TRP A 747 32.74 9.25 38.52
N GLU A 748 32.88 10.13 37.54
CA GLU A 748 31.92 10.35 36.46
C GLU A 748 32.49 9.75 35.17
N ASP A 749 31.75 8.84 34.54
CA ASP A 749 32.14 8.24 33.27
C ASP A 749 31.79 9.18 32.11
N HIS A 750 32.76 9.40 31.22
CA HIS A 750 32.58 10.21 30.02
C HIS A 750 32.05 9.34 28.88
N VAL A 751 30.72 9.26 28.81
CA VAL A 751 30.03 8.62 27.69
C VAL A 751 29.96 9.59 26.51
N PRO A 752 30.26 9.14 25.27
CA PRO A 752 30.20 10.00 24.09
C PRO A 752 28.88 10.79 23.98
N LEU A 753 28.98 12.06 23.61
CA LEU A 753 27.85 12.98 23.35
C LEU A 753 27.06 13.44 24.60
N ASN A 754 27.47 13.11 25.83
CA ASN A 754 26.83 13.54 27.08
C ASN A 754 25.29 13.36 27.10
N LEU A 755 24.79 12.31 26.45
CA LEU A 755 23.36 12.00 26.39
C LEU A 755 22.88 11.15 27.58
N LEU A 756 23.84 10.61 28.32
CA LEU A 756 23.68 9.90 29.59
C LEU A 756 24.98 10.14 30.38
N THR A 757 24.87 10.51 31.64
CA THR A 757 26.00 10.77 32.54
C THR A 757 25.95 9.77 33.69
N PRO A 758 26.76 8.70 33.64
CA PRO A 758 26.92 7.77 34.75
C PRO A 758 27.86 8.36 35.80
N VAL A 759 27.47 8.23 37.06
CA VAL A 759 28.31 8.55 38.22
C VAL A 759 28.35 7.34 39.12
N PHE A 760 29.52 6.72 39.22
CA PHE A 760 29.80 5.58 40.09
C PHE A 760 30.37 6.07 41.41
N SER A 761 29.77 5.63 42.52
CA SER A 761 30.07 6.12 43.86
C SER A 761 30.09 4.96 44.87
N VAL A 762 31.10 4.92 45.73
CA VAL A 762 31.27 3.88 46.75
C VAL A 762 31.49 4.53 48.11
N HIS A 763 30.57 4.29 49.03
CA HIS A 763 30.65 4.76 50.41
C HIS A 763 30.88 3.62 51.38
N LEU A 764 31.87 3.76 52.26
CA LEU A 764 32.13 2.91 53.41
C LEU A 764 31.66 3.61 54.68
N LEU A 765 30.69 3.00 55.35
CA LEU A 765 30.11 3.47 56.60
C LEU A 765 30.54 2.51 57.72
N PRO A 766 31.50 2.89 58.59
CA PRO A 766 31.88 2.06 59.72
C PRO A 766 30.69 1.89 60.67
N LEU A 767 30.28 0.63 60.91
CA LEU A 767 29.23 0.30 61.87
C LEU A 767 29.82 -0.06 63.25
N SER A 768 31.05 -0.60 63.27
CA SER A 768 31.88 -0.85 64.45
C SER A 768 33.36 -0.99 64.04
N GLU A 769 34.28 -1.23 64.97
CA GLU A 769 35.71 -1.42 64.65
C GLU A 769 35.96 -2.52 63.60
N ASN A 770 35.16 -3.60 63.61
CA ASN A 770 35.33 -4.76 62.72
C ASN A 770 34.13 -5.00 61.80
N ARG A 771 33.30 -3.97 61.56
CA ARG A 771 32.15 -4.11 60.64
C ARG A 771 31.90 -2.82 59.87
N THR A 772 31.82 -2.94 58.55
CA THR A 772 31.64 -1.82 57.62
C THR A 772 30.48 -2.10 56.70
N ARG A 773 29.60 -1.11 56.53
CA ARG A 773 28.57 -1.12 55.50
C ARG A 773 29.11 -0.48 54.23
N VAL A 774 29.06 -1.20 53.13
CA VAL A 774 29.44 -0.72 51.80
C VAL A 774 28.17 -0.35 51.05
N VAL A 775 28.12 0.86 50.52
CA VAL A 775 27.06 1.33 49.63
C VAL A 775 27.68 1.64 48.28
N ILE A 776 27.45 0.79 47.29
CA ILE A 776 27.88 0.96 45.90
C ILE A 776 26.69 1.53 45.15
N THR A 777 26.84 2.68 44.51
CA THR A 777 25.78 3.35 43.76
C THR A 777 26.26 3.74 42.39
N GLU A 778 25.47 3.48 41.35
CA GLU A 778 25.61 4.14 40.07
C GLU A 778 24.36 4.95 39.77
N SER A 779 24.55 6.25 39.55
CA SER A 779 23.48 7.16 39.19
C SER A 779 23.61 7.61 37.74
N PHE A 780 22.47 7.68 37.06
CA PHE A 780 22.37 8.11 35.69
C PHE A 780 21.51 9.36 35.62
N THR A 781 22.03 10.37 34.96
CA THR A 781 21.31 11.58 34.57
C THR A 781 21.44 11.79 33.06
N GLY A 782 20.57 12.59 32.47
CA GLY A 782 20.70 12.99 31.07
C GLY A 782 19.51 12.61 30.18
N PRO A 783 19.46 13.16 28.96
CA PRO A 783 18.27 13.20 28.11
C PRO A 783 17.76 11.83 27.64
N LEU A 784 18.58 10.77 27.63
CA LEU A 784 18.14 9.42 27.24
C LEU A 784 17.53 8.59 28.38
N LEU A 785 17.58 9.08 29.63
CA LEU A 785 17.14 8.32 30.80
C LEU A 785 15.66 7.91 30.80
N PRO A 786 14.69 8.73 30.36
CA PRO A 786 13.27 8.34 30.31
C PRO A 786 13.00 7.14 29.38
N VAL A 787 13.93 6.88 28.47
CA VAL A 787 13.82 5.89 27.38
C VAL A 787 14.54 4.61 27.74
N LEU A 788 15.78 4.75 28.21
CA LEU A 788 16.65 3.64 28.58
C LEU A 788 16.34 3.13 30.00
N GLY A 789 15.58 3.87 30.81
CA GLY A 789 15.31 3.55 32.20
C GLY A 789 14.81 2.12 32.44
N ARG A 790 13.92 1.59 31.62
CA ARG A 790 13.44 0.19 31.75
C ARG A 790 14.48 -0.86 31.35
N LEU A 791 15.35 -0.53 30.38
CA LEU A 791 16.46 -1.40 29.99
C LEU A 791 17.53 -1.41 31.08
N LEU A 792 17.88 -0.23 31.59
CA LEU A 792 18.78 -0.04 32.73
C LEU A 792 18.24 -0.74 33.98
N ASP A 793 16.94 -0.68 34.25
CA ASP A 793 16.32 -1.41 35.37
C ASP A 793 16.49 -2.92 35.25
N ARG A 794 16.33 -3.48 34.04
CA ARG A 794 16.47 -4.92 33.77
C ARG A 794 17.93 -5.38 33.83
N GLN A 795 18.87 -4.55 33.41
CA GLN A 795 20.27 -4.96 33.26
C GLN A 795 21.17 -4.56 34.43
N MET A 796 21.00 -3.36 35.00
CA MET A 796 21.95 -2.81 35.97
C MET A 796 21.66 -3.30 37.39
N ARG A 797 20.38 -3.36 37.79
CA ARG A 797 20.01 -3.77 39.16
C ARG A 797 20.56 -5.14 39.56
N PRO A 798 20.40 -6.22 38.76
CA PRO A 798 20.96 -7.53 39.12
C PRO A 798 22.50 -7.53 39.16
N ARG A 799 23.16 -6.70 38.34
CA ARG A 799 24.62 -6.64 38.26
C ARG A 799 25.25 -5.95 39.48
N TYR A 800 24.62 -4.90 39.99
CA TYR A 800 25.09 -4.23 41.21
C TYR A 800 24.85 -5.07 42.47
N GLU A 801 23.73 -5.79 42.52
CA GLU A 801 23.48 -6.80 43.57
C GLU A 801 24.56 -7.90 43.51
N ALA A 802 24.88 -8.40 42.32
CA ALA A 802 25.95 -9.38 42.12
C ALA A 802 27.34 -8.85 42.52
N MET A 803 27.66 -7.59 42.22
CA MET A 803 28.92 -6.97 42.65
C MET A 803 29.04 -6.88 44.17
N GLY A 804 27.94 -6.52 44.86
CA GLY A 804 27.90 -6.52 46.32
C GLY A 804 28.13 -7.91 46.91
N ALA A 805 27.47 -8.95 46.36
CA ALA A 805 27.66 -10.33 46.80
C ALA A 805 29.10 -10.84 46.56
N ALA A 806 29.67 -10.53 45.38
CA ALA A 806 31.03 -10.92 45.05
C ALA A 806 32.08 -10.22 45.95
N LEU A 807 31.83 -8.98 46.37
CA LEU A 807 32.67 -8.29 47.34
C LEU A 807 32.65 -8.99 48.71
N VAL A 808 31.49 -9.46 49.18
CA VAL A 808 31.39 -10.23 50.43
C VAL A 808 32.22 -11.52 50.33
N GLN A 809 32.03 -12.29 49.25
CA GLN A 809 32.79 -13.51 49.01
C GLN A 809 34.29 -13.25 48.95
N ARG A 810 34.71 -12.19 48.24
CA ARG A 810 36.13 -11.82 48.13
C ARG A 810 36.74 -11.49 49.49
N MET A 811 35.97 -10.81 50.36
CA MET A 811 36.41 -10.49 51.72
C MET A 811 36.50 -11.73 52.62
N GLU A 812 35.65 -12.73 52.41
CA GLU A 812 35.74 -14.04 53.09
C GLU A 812 36.97 -14.83 52.63
N GLU A 813 37.27 -14.87 51.33
CA GLU A 813 38.48 -15.52 50.78
C GLU A 813 39.76 -14.92 51.37
N ILE A 814 39.80 -13.58 51.49
CA ILE A 814 40.95 -12.88 52.07
C ILE A 814 41.09 -13.21 53.55
N LYS A 815 39.99 -13.36 54.30
CA LYS A 815 40.02 -13.81 55.71
C LYS A 815 40.50 -15.25 55.92
N ILE A 816 40.36 -16.12 54.91
CA ILE A 816 40.82 -17.52 54.97
C ILE A 816 42.33 -17.63 54.65
N THR A 817 42.87 -16.64 53.93
CA THR A 817 44.27 -16.61 53.46
C THR A 817 45.18 -15.66 54.25
N THR A 818 44.63 -14.89 55.20
CA THR A 818 45.34 -14.05 56.19
C THR A 818 45.13 -14.59 57.59
#